data_AF-A0A2V7BD08-F1
#
_entry.id   AF-A0A2V7BD08-F1
#
_cell.length_a   1.000
_cell.length_b   1.000
_cell.length_c   1.000
_cell.angle_alpha   90.00
_cell.angle_beta   90.00
_cell.angle_gamma   90.00
#
_symmetry.space_group_name_H-M   'P 1'
#
loop_
_entity.id
_entity.type
_entity.pdbx_description
1 polymer ?
#
loop_
_entity_poly.entity_id
_entity_poly.type
_entity_poly.pdbx_seq_one_letter_code
_entity_poly.pdbx_strand_id
1 'polypeptide(L)'
;MMNRRDFFRVVAAGGATAAATGCQRTTETILPLVVPNEQIVPGVAAWFATVCRECPAGCGVIARNREGRVVKLEGNPDHPVNQGALCARGQAALQGLYHPDRFAGPRLRDGATLKPVPWDVAQKVVVDKLTELRSAAKGQAIAVVTQLEHSRLGALVDRWTQALGTRPRVTFEPFGYEALRAANRITFGRDGIPYYAFEDAEVLLSFGADFLETWLSNVNYARTFARMHTFRDGRASTFIHVEPRQSLTASNADEWVRNAPGTEGLLALAILKVMVDERLVDRRFAEAVAAIDVTKVAADSGVPVETIVHLAEVFAHARPGLAVGGGVAVTGSNATATLVAINLLNAAAGNVGKTVRFGPDSAFGKVTPYAEMVRLVDAMARGEIEVLLLGSGVNPAYTLPGGLRFADAVKKVGLVVSLANQPDETTALAHVVLPDTHWLESWGDYSPREGVTGLMQPTMSPVRDSRPMGDTLLAIARAVLRSEAGKGPLPWATFEQYLKAMWEPLVPGEWAAALRRGGVWKEPAPVVVNARVARVDVTPPTLAGDADGFTLLAYPSLRFYDGRGASHAWLQEAPDTMTQAVWDPWVEIAAETAAKLGIARGDVVRLTSPHGSIELPAYVSPTLHPRTVAVPVGHRYAPYHVPRYVAAPAGTLNPVALLGASAETGSGGPAYLGVRVTLARTGARHPLAILQATHDQEGRELAQAMDLRAAREQALRGREDHEAHPSMYPDQRYPGYRWGMAIDVDACVGCQACVVACQVENNVAVVGRAQAAYGRGMHWLRVERWAEGKAEHPTNLFLPMLCQHCEVAPCEPVCPVFAAYRTEEGLNAQVYNRCVGTRYCGNNCPYHVRRFNWFQWEIPTPLEVQLNPDVTVRQLGVMEKCTMCLQRIIAGKDHARDEKRTVKDGDILTACQQTCPTRAITFGNLKDEPSAVAKLVRSPRAYHVLEEVGTRPSVTYLRKVVREHA
;
A
#
# COMPACT_ATOMS: atom_id res chain seq x y z
N MET A 1 -41.62 39.17 -30.89
CA MET A 1 -40.92 40.23 -30.13
C MET A 1 -41.63 40.43 -28.82
N MET A 2 -40.97 40.15 -27.70
CA MET A 2 -41.53 40.35 -26.36
C MET A 2 -41.33 41.83 -25.97
N ASN A 3 -42.41 42.51 -25.60
CA ASN A 3 -42.40 43.92 -25.22
C ASN A 3 -41.71 44.09 -23.84
N ARG A 4 -40.94 45.18 -23.65
CA ARG A 4 -40.25 45.55 -22.41
C ARG A 4 -41.16 45.47 -21.17
N ARG A 5 -42.46 45.75 -21.32
CA ARG A 5 -43.48 45.70 -20.27
C ARG A 5 -43.89 44.26 -19.91
N ASP A 6 -43.86 43.34 -20.87
CA ASP A 6 -44.11 41.91 -20.64
C ASP A 6 -42.88 41.24 -20.01
N PHE A 7 -41.67 41.67 -20.39
CA PHE A 7 -40.43 41.26 -19.71
C PHE A 7 -40.44 41.64 -18.22
N PHE A 8 -40.82 42.87 -17.88
CA PHE A 8 -40.90 43.28 -16.47
C PHE A 8 -42.02 42.59 -15.68
N ARG A 9 -43.12 42.17 -16.32
CA ARG A 9 -44.16 41.37 -15.65
C ARG A 9 -43.70 39.94 -15.36
N VAL A 10 -42.97 39.31 -16.29
CA VAL A 10 -42.39 37.98 -16.09
C VAL A 10 -41.27 38.01 -15.04
N VAL A 11 -40.45 39.07 -15.01
CA VAL A 11 -39.41 39.26 -13.99
C VAL A 11 -40.01 39.59 -12.62
N ALA A 12 -41.11 40.35 -12.54
CA ALA A 12 -41.78 40.64 -11.27
C ALA A 12 -42.53 39.42 -10.71
N ALA A 13 -43.16 38.60 -11.57
CA ALA A 13 -43.85 37.38 -11.17
C ALA A 13 -42.90 36.21 -10.89
N GLY A 14 -41.77 36.12 -11.61
CA GLY A 14 -40.72 35.10 -11.38
C GLY A 14 -39.69 35.47 -10.32
N GLY A 15 -39.49 36.78 -10.06
CA GLY A 15 -38.52 37.29 -9.10
C GLY A 15 -38.94 37.13 -7.65
N ALA A 16 -40.24 37.19 -7.34
CA ALA A 16 -40.72 37.01 -5.97
C ALA A 16 -40.54 35.56 -5.46
N THR A 17 -40.72 34.57 -6.33
CA THR A 17 -40.54 33.15 -6.00
C THR A 17 -39.07 32.73 -5.98
N ALA A 18 -38.22 33.32 -6.83
CA ALA A 18 -36.77 33.07 -6.85
C ALA A 18 -36.01 33.78 -5.71
N ALA A 19 -36.47 34.95 -5.26
CA ALA A 19 -35.87 35.64 -4.10
C ALA A 19 -36.22 34.95 -2.77
N ALA A 20 -37.40 34.32 -2.65
CA ALA A 20 -37.80 33.59 -1.44
C ALA A 20 -36.99 32.29 -1.22
N THR A 21 -36.55 31.64 -2.29
CA THR A 21 -35.68 30.44 -2.22
C THR A 21 -34.19 30.79 -2.14
N GLY A 22 -33.77 31.94 -2.67
CA GLY A 22 -32.38 32.42 -2.58
C GLY A 22 -31.94 32.90 -1.19
N CYS A 23 -32.89 33.15 -0.28
CA CYS A 23 -32.65 33.66 1.09
C CYS A 23 -33.05 32.69 2.21
N GLN A 24 -33.33 31.42 1.91
CA GLN A 24 -33.42 30.42 2.98
C GLN A 24 -32.01 29.94 3.32
N ARG A 25 -31.36 30.60 4.28
CA ARG A 25 -30.42 29.88 5.14
C ARG A 25 -31.22 28.74 5.76
N THR A 26 -30.99 27.50 5.33
CA THR A 26 -31.41 26.34 6.11
C THR A 26 -30.97 26.58 7.55
N THR A 27 -31.90 26.51 8.50
CA THR A 27 -31.57 26.68 9.92
C THR A 27 -30.56 25.61 10.29
N GLU A 28 -29.32 26.00 10.55
CA GLU A 28 -28.30 25.09 11.05
C GLU A 28 -28.51 24.93 12.56
N THR A 29 -28.65 23.68 13.01
CA THR A 29 -28.85 23.36 14.42
C THR A 29 -27.52 22.97 15.04
N ILE A 30 -27.09 23.68 16.08
CA ILE A 30 -25.96 23.27 16.91
C ILE A 30 -26.50 22.33 18.00
N LEU A 31 -26.11 21.07 17.95
CA LEU A 31 -26.53 20.05 18.91
C LEU A 31 -25.41 19.82 19.93
N PRO A 32 -25.54 20.28 21.19
CA PRO A 32 -24.56 19.97 22.23
C PRO A 32 -24.68 18.50 22.64
N LEU A 33 -23.63 17.99 23.29
CA LEU A 33 -23.71 16.68 23.96
C LEU A 33 -24.77 16.73 25.05
N VAL A 34 -25.67 15.74 25.07
CA VAL A 34 -26.69 15.59 26.12
C VAL A 34 -26.03 15.39 27.49
N VAL A 35 -24.93 14.62 27.51
CA VAL A 35 -24.08 14.42 28.68
C VAL A 35 -22.67 14.89 28.31
N PRO A 36 -22.16 15.99 28.92
CA PRO A 36 -20.81 16.45 28.68
C PRO A 36 -19.77 15.37 28.99
N ASN A 37 -18.80 15.20 28.11
CA ASN A 37 -17.63 14.37 28.35
C ASN A 37 -16.43 15.27 28.60
N GLU A 38 -15.90 15.27 29.83
CA GLU A 38 -14.77 16.13 30.23
C GLU A 38 -13.48 15.85 29.44
N GLN A 39 -13.37 14.70 28.77
CA GLN A 39 -12.24 14.34 27.93
C GLN A 39 -12.38 14.87 26.48
N ILE A 40 -13.53 15.42 26.10
CA ILE A 40 -13.79 15.93 24.75
C ILE A 40 -13.98 17.44 24.82
N VAL A 41 -13.09 18.19 24.18
CA VAL A 41 -13.23 19.63 23.98
C VAL A 41 -13.65 19.87 22.53
N PRO A 42 -14.89 20.35 22.26
CA PRO A 42 -15.33 20.63 20.90
C PRO A 42 -14.38 21.58 20.18
N GLY A 43 -13.95 21.22 18.97
CA GLY A 43 -12.96 21.95 18.18
C GLY A 43 -11.55 21.38 18.27
N VAL A 44 -11.21 20.66 19.34
CA VAL A 44 -9.87 20.11 19.61
C VAL A 44 -9.86 18.62 19.30
N ALA A 45 -8.90 18.19 18.48
CA ALA A 45 -8.77 16.79 18.12
C ALA A 45 -8.15 15.96 19.26
N ALA A 46 -8.72 14.78 19.52
CA ALA A 46 -8.08 13.74 20.32
C ALA A 46 -7.29 12.79 19.41
N TRP A 47 -6.17 12.27 19.89
CA TRP A 47 -5.31 11.36 19.13
C TRP A 47 -5.20 10.03 19.87
N PHE A 48 -5.56 8.94 19.19
CA PHE A 48 -5.54 7.59 19.75
C PHE A 48 -4.54 6.71 19.02
N ALA A 49 -3.65 6.05 19.75
CA ALA A 49 -2.69 5.11 19.18
C ALA A 49 -3.31 3.72 19.00
N THR A 50 -3.22 3.14 17.80
CA THR A 50 -3.72 1.79 17.47
C THR A 50 -2.86 1.15 16.38
N VAL A 51 -3.29 0.02 15.78
CA VAL A 51 -2.52 -0.69 14.75
C VAL A 51 -3.33 -0.85 13.47
N CYS A 52 -2.73 -0.49 12.34
CA CYS A 52 -3.31 -0.66 11.00
C CYS A 52 -3.37 -2.14 10.61
N ARG A 53 -4.52 -2.59 10.08
CA ARG A 53 -4.77 -3.97 9.63
C ARG A 53 -5.06 -4.08 8.12
N GLU A 54 -4.74 -3.05 7.34
CA GLU A 54 -4.86 -3.06 5.87
C GLU A 54 -3.86 -4.03 5.19
N CYS A 55 -2.87 -4.54 5.91
CA CYS A 55 -2.01 -5.65 5.50
C CYS A 55 -1.31 -6.24 6.74
N PRO A 56 -0.64 -7.40 6.63
CA PRO A 56 0.08 -8.01 7.75
C PRO A 56 1.30 -7.23 8.28
N ALA A 57 1.72 -6.15 7.61
CA ALA A 57 2.87 -5.36 8.06
C ALA A 57 2.68 -4.72 9.47
N GLY A 58 1.43 -4.53 9.92
CA GLY A 58 1.10 -4.12 11.28
C GLY A 58 1.71 -2.76 11.70
N CYS A 59 1.58 -1.73 10.86
CA CYS A 59 2.07 -0.39 11.18
C CYS A 59 1.27 0.24 12.33
N GLY A 60 1.93 0.87 13.29
CA GLY A 60 1.26 1.65 14.34
C GLY A 60 0.70 2.94 13.78
N VAL A 61 -0.51 3.33 14.18
CA VAL A 61 -1.17 4.55 13.70
C VAL A 61 -1.65 5.39 14.86
N ILE A 62 -1.69 6.69 14.64
CA ILE A 62 -2.42 7.64 15.48
C ILE A 62 -3.65 8.12 14.71
N ALA A 63 -4.83 7.88 15.28
CA ALA A 63 -6.10 8.25 14.71
C ALA A 63 -6.54 9.61 15.25
N ARG A 64 -6.74 10.58 14.34
CA ARG A 64 -7.27 11.89 14.67
C ARG A 64 -8.79 11.80 14.83
N ASN A 65 -9.25 11.83 16.06
CA ASN A 65 -10.66 11.83 16.41
C ASN A 65 -11.15 13.28 16.62
N ARG A 66 -12.26 13.62 15.97
CA ARG A 66 -13.02 14.87 16.12
C ARG A 66 -14.38 14.52 16.71
N GLU A 67 -14.61 14.87 17.97
CA GLU A 67 -15.90 14.73 18.65
C GLU A 67 -16.59 13.36 18.47
N GLY A 68 -15.82 12.26 18.44
CA GLY A 68 -16.34 10.89 18.32
C GLY A 68 -16.18 10.21 16.94
N ARG A 69 -15.66 10.91 15.92
CA ARG A 69 -15.39 10.35 14.58
C ARG A 69 -13.93 10.50 14.17
N VAL A 70 -13.39 9.54 13.43
CA VAL A 70 -12.01 9.58 12.94
C VAL A 70 -11.97 10.28 11.58
N VAL A 71 -11.10 11.27 11.41
CA VAL A 71 -11.03 12.08 10.17
C VAL A 71 -9.69 11.96 9.44
N LYS A 72 -8.66 11.48 10.13
CA LYS A 72 -7.32 11.31 9.57
C LYS A 72 -6.56 10.23 10.33
N LEU A 73 -5.76 9.46 9.61
CA LEU A 73 -4.79 8.53 10.17
C LEU A 73 -3.38 9.03 9.85
N GLU A 74 -2.49 8.96 10.82
CA GLU A 74 -1.05 9.18 10.64
C GLU A 74 -0.27 8.01 11.24
N GLY A 75 0.99 7.83 10.84
CA GLY A 75 1.83 6.82 11.48
C GLY A 75 2.17 7.24 12.91
N ASN A 76 2.27 6.26 13.82
CA ASN A 76 2.73 6.48 15.18
C ASN A 76 4.26 6.64 15.20
N PRO A 77 4.82 7.80 15.64
CA PRO A 77 6.26 8.01 15.75
C PRO A 77 6.99 7.01 16.64
N ASP A 78 6.31 6.49 17.67
CA ASP A 78 6.89 5.57 18.66
C ASP A 78 6.88 4.11 18.21
N HIS A 79 6.18 3.78 17.11
CA HIS A 79 6.02 2.41 16.65
C HIS A 79 7.22 1.95 15.81
N PRO A 80 7.93 0.85 16.18
CA PRO A 80 9.19 0.46 15.54
C PRO A 80 9.10 0.17 14.04
N VAL A 81 7.96 -0.31 13.57
CA VAL A 81 7.77 -0.67 12.14
C VAL A 81 7.82 0.56 11.24
N ASN A 82 7.14 1.65 11.60
CA ASN A 82 6.90 2.76 10.68
C ASN A 82 7.41 4.13 11.16
N GLN A 83 7.68 4.33 12.45
CA GLN A 83 8.30 5.54 13.00
C GLN A 83 7.69 6.85 12.45
N GLY A 84 6.35 6.91 12.45
CA GLY A 84 5.58 8.09 12.04
C GLY A 84 5.03 8.06 10.61
N ALA A 85 5.55 7.21 9.73
CA ALA A 85 5.09 7.14 8.33
C ALA A 85 3.89 6.20 8.13
N LEU A 86 3.16 6.35 7.03
CA LEU A 86 2.02 5.49 6.69
C LEU A 86 1.89 5.32 5.17
N CYS A 87 1.61 4.10 4.71
CA CYS A 87 1.44 3.84 3.28
C CYS A 87 0.07 4.31 2.76
N ALA A 88 -0.09 4.33 1.42
CA ALA A 88 -1.35 4.71 0.76
C ALA A 88 -2.57 3.92 1.30
N ARG A 89 -2.41 2.60 1.51
CA ARG A 89 -3.49 1.74 2.06
C ARG A 89 -3.92 2.20 3.46
N GLY A 90 -2.96 2.43 4.34
CA GLY A 90 -3.23 2.91 5.69
C GLY A 90 -3.90 4.28 5.72
N GLN A 91 -3.51 5.19 4.82
CA GLN A 91 -4.19 6.48 4.66
C GLN A 91 -5.64 6.34 4.20
N ALA A 92 -5.91 5.38 3.31
CA ALA A 92 -7.23 5.17 2.74
C ALA A 92 -8.19 4.34 3.61
N ALA A 93 -7.72 3.76 4.71
CA ALA A 93 -8.51 2.87 5.57
C ALA A 93 -9.79 3.51 6.14
N LEU A 94 -9.86 4.84 6.22
CA LEU A 94 -11.09 5.53 6.63
C LEU A 94 -12.27 5.26 5.68
N GLN A 95 -12.00 5.03 4.40
CA GLN A 95 -13.07 4.64 3.46
C GLN A 95 -13.56 3.21 3.70
N GLY A 96 -12.78 2.35 4.36
CA GLY A 96 -13.22 1.04 4.84
C GLY A 96 -14.12 1.17 6.07
N LEU A 97 -13.78 2.08 6.99
CA LEU A 97 -14.58 2.41 8.18
C LEU A 97 -15.94 3.03 7.81
N TYR A 98 -15.94 4.03 6.94
CA TYR A 98 -17.14 4.75 6.49
C TYR A 98 -17.70 4.23 5.16
N HIS A 99 -17.40 2.99 4.79
CA HIS A 99 -17.80 2.46 3.49
C HIS A 99 -19.34 2.41 3.35
N PRO A 100 -19.92 2.93 2.23
CA PRO A 100 -21.36 2.93 2.01
C PRO A 100 -21.97 1.53 2.07
N ASP A 101 -21.28 0.55 1.49
CA ASP A 101 -21.75 -0.84 1.39
C ASP A 101 -21.54 -1.68 2.68
N ARG A 102 -21.06 -1.12 3.80
CA ARG A 102 -20.93 -1.91 5.05
C ARG A 102 -22.27 -2.54 5.43
N PHE A 103 -22.23 -3.80 5.86
CA PHE A 103 -23.43 -4.47 6.34
C PHE A 103 -24.02 -3.71 7.54
N ALA A 104 -25.27 -3.29 7.42
CA ALA A 104 -25.97 -2.54 8.47
C ALA A 104 -26.33 -3.40 9.71
N GLY A 105 -26.34 -4.72 9.56
CA GLY A 105 -26.73 -5.73 10.55
C GLY A 105 -26.63 -7.14 9.95
N PRO A 106 -26.84 -8.20 10.75
CA PRO A 106 -26.71 -9.59 10.32
C PRO A 106 -27.55 -9.94 9.10
N ARG A 107 -27.01 -10.84 8.27
CA ARG A 107 -27.69 -11.31 7.06
C ARG A 107 -27.83 -12.81 7.05
N LEU A 108 -28.98 -13.28 6.59
CA LEU A 108 -29.28 -14.69 6.34
C LEU A 108 -29.66 -14.87 4.86
N ARG A 109 -29.17 -15.95 4.25
CA ARG A 109 -29.49 -16.27 2.87
C ARG A 109 -30.92 -16.77 2.74
N ASP A 110 -31.64 -16.15 1.81
CA ASP A 110 -32.96 -16.57 1.34
C ASP A 110 -32.93 -16.61 -0.20
N GLY A 111 -32.91 -17.82 -0.74
CA GLY A 111 -32.64 -18.07 -2.17
C GLY A 111 -31.31 -17.47 -2.62
N ALA A 112 -31.36 -16.59 -3.63
CA ALA A 112 -30.18 -15.93 -4.19
C ALA A 112 -29.73 -14.69 -3.39
N THR A 113 -30.51 -14.24 -2.39
CA THR A 113 -30.31 -12.93 -1.73
C THR A 113 -29.98 -13.07 -0.24
N LEU A 114 -29.23 -12.10 0.29
CA LEU A 114 -28.95 -11.98 1.73
C LEU A 114 -29.93 -10.99 2.36
N LYS A 115 -30.85 -11.46 3.20
CA LYS A 115 -31.85 -10.63 3.87
C LYS A 115 -31.40 -10.21 5.27
N PRO A 116 -31.72 -8.97 5.72
CA PRO A 116 -31.44 -8.56 7.09
C PRO A 116 -32.21 -9.42 8.08
N VAL A 117 -31.54 -9.83 9.15
CA VAL A 117 -32.15 -10.52 10.29
C VAL A 117 -31.58 -9.97 11.61
N PRO A 118 -32.32 -10.07 12.72
CA PRO A 118 -31.79 -9.81 14.05
C PRO A 118 -30.62 -10.73 14.44
N TRP A 119 -29.76 -10.25 15.35
CA TRP A 119 -28.58 -10.99 15.83
C TRP A 119 -28.89 -12.33 16.48
N ASP A 120 -29.95 -12.39 17.29
CA ASP A 120 -30.38 -13.62 17.95
C ASP A 120 -30.78 -14.69 16.93
N VAL A 121 -31.48 -14.31 15.86
CA VAL A 121 -31.86 -15.21 14.77
C VAL A 121 -30.62 -15.73 14.03
N ALA A 122 -29.72 -14.83 13.60
CA ALA A 122 -28.50 -15.22 12.89
C ALA A 122 -27.59 -16.11 13.75
N GLN A 123 -27.38 -15.73 15.02
CA GLN A 123 -26.55 -16.49 15.95
C GLN A 123 -27.16 -17.86 16.26
N LYS A 124 -28.49 -17.95 16.40
CA LYS A 124 -29.18 -19.21 16.65
C LYS A 124 -28.92 -20.25 15.55
N VAL A 125 -28.98 -19.84 14.27
CA VAL A 125 -28.67 -20.74 13.14
C VAL A 125 -27.28 -21.36 13.28
N VAL A 126 -26.29 -20.55 13.64
CA VAL A 126 -24.90 -21.02 13.84
C VAL A 126 -24.78 -21.91 15.06
N VAL A 127 -25.36 -21.50 16.20
CA VAL A 127 -25.31 -22.25 17.47
C VAL A 127 -25.99 -23.60 17.35
N ASP A 128 -27.17 -23.67 16.73
CA ASP A 128 -27.93 -24.91 16.56
C ASP A 128 -27.10 -25.94 15.79
N LYS A 129 -26.55 -25.55 14.63
CA LYS A 129 -25.75 -26.46 13.79
C LYS A 129 -24.45 -26.90 14.47
N LEU A 130 -23.76 -25.99 15.17
CA LEU A 130 -22.56 -26.35 15.94
C LEU A 130 -22.90 -27.31 17.11
N THR A 131 -24.03 -27.11 17.76
CA THR A 131 -24.50 -27.97 18.87
C THR A 131 -24.87 -29.36 18.37
N GLU A 132 -25.53 -29.46 17.21
CA GLU A 132 -25.83 -30.72 16.52
C GLU A 132 -24.56 -31.51 16.24
N LEU A 133 -23.59 -30.91 15.55
CA LEU A 133 -22.33 -31.57 15.18
C LEU A 133 -21.50 -31.98 16.40
N ARG A 134 -21.46 -31.13 17.42
CA ARG A 134 -20.75 -31.45 18.66
C ARG A 134 -21.40 -32.62 19.39
N SER A 135 -22.73 -32.65 19.48
CA SER A 135 -23.47 -33.74 20.15
C SER A 135 -23.31 -35.06 19.39
N ALA A 136 -23.14 -35.01 18.07
CA ALA A 136 -22.83 -36.15 17.22
C ALA A 136 -21.33 -36.52 17.17
N ALA A 137 -20.47 -35.87 17.97
CA ALA A 137 -19.01 -36.03 17.95
C ALA A 137 -18.35 -35.79 16.57
N LYS A 138 -18.98 -34.97 15.71
CA LYS A 138 -18.52 -34.62 14.35
C LYS A 138 -17.73 -33.30 14.30
N GLY A 139 -16.90 -33.04 15.31
CA GLY A 139 -16.12 -31.78 15.37
C GLY A 139 -15.19 -31.57 14.17
N GLN A 140 -14.68 -32.65 13.57
CA GLN A 140 -13.82 -32.60 12.38
C GLN A 140 -14.53 -32.13 11.09
N ALA A 141 -15.87 -32.05 11.11
CA ALA A 141 -16.66 -31.46 10.02
C ALA A 141 -16.77 -29.93 10.12
N ILE A 142 -16.16 -29.31 11.13
CA ILE A 142 -16.14 -27.86 11.35
C ILE A 142 -14.74 -27.32 11.02
N ALA A 143 -14.68 -26.40 10.05
CA ALA A 143 -13.45 -25.72 9.66
C ALA A 143 -13.51 -24.22 9.99
N VAL A 144 -12.40 -23.69 10.50
CA VAL A 144 -12.26 -22.26 10.83
C VAL A 144 -11.08 -21.71 10.04
N VAL A 145 -11.30 -20.65 9.26
CA VAL A 145 -10.27 -19.96 8.51
C VAL A 145 -10.22 -18.49 8.94
N THR A 146 -9.05 -17.98 9.27
CA THR A 146 -8.84 -16.55 9.59
C THR A 146 -7.75 -15.98 8.71
N GLN A 147 -7.67 -14.65 8.62
CA GLN A 147 -6.44 -13.99 8.16
C GLN A 147 -5.28 -14.24 9.14
N LEU A 148 -4.11 -13.63 8.91
CA LEU A 148 -3.00 -13.68 9.86
C LEU A 148 -3.34 -13.02 11.21
N GLU A 149 -3.91 -13.83 12.09
CA GLU A 149 -4.22 -13.55 13.48
C GLU A 149 -3.37 -14.49 14.36
N HIS A 150 -2.26 -13.99 14.90
CA HIS A 150 -1.33 -14.80 15.72
C HIS A 150 -1.13 -14.24 17.13
N SER A 151 -1.67 -13.05 17.43
CA SER A 151 -1.65 -12.46 18.77
C SER A 151 -2.85 -12.98 19.60
N ARG A 152 -3.44 -12.18 20.50
CA ARG A 152 -4.44 -12.70 21.45
C ARG A 152 -5.74 -13.11 20.77
N LEU A 153 -6.13 -12.44 19.69
CA LEU A 153 -7.28 -12.90 18.90
C LEU A 153 -7.05 -14.30 18.32
N GLY A 154 -5.89 -14.54 17.71
CA GLY A 154 -5.50 -15.88 17.24
C GLY A 154 -5.53 -16.93 18.34
N ALA A 155 -4.92 -16.63 19.49
CA ALA A 155 -4.92 -17.52 20.66
C ALA A 155 -6.34 -17.79 21.21
N LEU A 156 -7.25 -16.83 21.13
CA LEU A 156 -8.66 -17.03 21.47
C LEU A 156 -9.33 -18.00 20.50
N VAL A 157 -9.12 -17.84 19.18
CA VAL A 157 -9.70 -18.76 18.19
C VAL A 157 -9.13 -20.17 18.36
N ASP A 158 -7.86 -20.31 18.70
CA ASP A 158 -7.25 -21.62 18.97
C ASP A 158 -7.86 -22.27 20.22
N ARG A 159 -8.11 -21.51 21.30
CA ARG A 159 -8.89 -21.99 22.46
C ARG A 159 -10.33 -22.34 22.10
N TRP A 160 -10.95 -21.58 21.20
CA TRP A 160 -12.30 -21.80 20.71
C TRP A 160 -12.41 -23.14 19.96
N THR A 161 -11.48 -23.40 19.03
CA THR A 161 -11.45 -24.66 18.28
C THR A 161 -11.19 -25.86 19.19
N GLN A 162 -10.29 -25.74 20.16
CA GLN A 162 -10.04 -26.77 21.18
C GLN A 162 -11.27 -27.05 22.06
N ALA A 163 -11.93 -26.00 22.58
CA ALA A 163 -13.08 -26.14 23.46
C ALA A 163 -14.29 -26.81 22.78
N LEU A 164 -14.45 -26.60 21.47
CA LEU A 164 -15.51 -27.20 20.66
C LEU A 164 -15.10 -28.52 19.99
N GLY A 165 -13.84 -28.93 20.12
CA GLY A 165 -13.32 -30.17 19.50
C GLY A 165 -13.29 -30.12 17.97
N THR A 166 -13.13 -28.94 17.37
CA THR A 166 -13.12 -28.77 15.91
C THR A 166 -11.75 -29.07 15.30
N ARG A 167 -11.65 -28.96 13.97
CA ARG A 167 -10.34 -28.90 13.32
C ARG A 167 -9.53 -27.71 13.87
N PRO A 168 -8.20 -27.78 13.88
CA PRO A 168 -7.35 -26.61 14.09
C PRO A 168 -7.68 -25.51 13.09
N ARG A 169 -7.53 -24.26 13.53
CA ARG A 169 -7.69 -23.10 12.67
C ARG A 169 -6.67 -23.10 11.53
N VAL A 170 -7.13 -22.73 10.34
CA VAL A 170 -6.25 -22.40 9.22
C VAL A 170 -6.03 -20.88 9.18
N THR A 171 -4.77 -20.46 9.34
CA THR A 171 -4.36 -19.07 9.22
C THR A 171 -3.97 -18.80 7.77
N PHE A 172 -4.90 -18.24 7.00
CA PHE A 172 -4.73 -18.03 5.57
C PHE A 172 -4.34 -16.58 5.28
N GLU A 173 -3.18 -16.41 4.64
CA GLU A 173 -2.75 -15.14 4.06
C GLU A 173 -2.30 -15.42 2.63
N PRO A 174 -2.88 -14.79 1.60
CA PRO A 174 -2.55 -15.09 0.20
C PRO A 174 -1.05 -14.97 -0.10
N PHE A 175 -0.39 -13.97 0.49
CA PHE A 175 1.04 -13.74 0.36
C PHE A 175 1.78 -14.18 1.63
N GLY A 176 1.84 -15.50 1.87
CA GLY A 176 2.34 -16.11 3.11
C GLY A 176 3.87 -16.27 3.24
N TYR A 177 4.62 -16.15 2.15
CA TYR A 177 6.08 -16.32 2.09
C TYR A 177 6.60 -17.65 2.66
N GLU A 178 5.88 -18.74 2.46
CA GLU A 178 6.21 -20.08 2.98
C GLU A 178 7.58 -20.57 2.50
N ALA A 179 7.96 -20.22 1.27
CA ALA A 179 9.26 -20.57 0.70
C ALA A 179 10.44 -19.94 1.46
N LEU A 180 10.29 -18.73 2.01
CA LEU A 180 11.32 -18.10 2.85
C LEU A 180 11.54 -18.90 4.14
N ARG A 181 10.45 -19.31 4.80
CA ARG A 181 10.50 -20.14 6.02
C ARG A 181 11.15 -21.49 5.73
N ALA A 182 10.72 -22.14 4.65
CA ALA A 182 11.26 -23.44 4.25
C ALA A 182 12.75 -23.37 3.94
N ALA A 183 13.20 -22.34 3.20
CA ALA A 183 14.60 -22.13 2.91
C ALA A 183 15.43 -21.87 4.18
N ASN A 184 14.93 -21.07 5.12
CA ASN A 184 15.62 -20.83 6.39
C ASN A 184 15.69 -22.09 7.27
N ARG A 185 14.65 -22.93 7.24
CA ARG A 185 14.66 -24.23 7.92
C ARG A 185 15.71 -25.17 7.31
N ILE A 186 15.85 -25.19 5.99
CA ILE A 186 16.82 -26.01 5.27
C ILE A 186 18.25 -25.52 5.50
N THR A 187 18.50 -24.21 5.34
CA THR A 187 19.86 -23.64 5.40
C THR A 187 20.33 -23.39 6.83
N PHE A 188 19.46 -22.92 7.73
CA PHE A 188 19.85 -22.44 9.06
C PHE A 188 19.24 -23.25 10.21
N GLY A 189 18.39 -24.24 9.92
CA GLY A 189 17.69 -25.02 10.95
C GLY A 189 16.60 -24.24 11.70
N ARG A 190 16.18 -23.08 11.18
CA ARG A 190 15.20 -22.20 11.83
C ARG A 190 13.98 -21.96 10.93
N ASP A 191 12.82 -22.38 11.39
CA ASP A 191 11.54 -22.17 10.68
C ASP A 191 10.96 -20.78 10.96
N GLY A 192 11.60 -19.74 10.41
CA GLY A 192 11.21 -18.35 10.61
C GLY A 192 11.65 -17.46 9.45
N ILE A 193 11.13 -16.24 9.40
CA ILE A 193 11.56 -15.22 8.42
C ILE A 193 12.36 -14.17 9.20
N PRO A 194 13.68 -14.02 8.93
CA PRO A 194 14.54 -13.12 9.68
C PRO A 194 14.22 -11.65 9.38
N TYR A 195 14.80 -10.77 10.19
CA TYR A 195 14.90 -9.36 9.85
C TYR A 195 16.06 -9.13 8.89
N TYR A 196 15.79 -8.43 7.79
CA TYR A 196 16.80 -8.01 6.84
C TYR A 196 17.18 -6.55 7.11
N ALA A 197 18.38 -6.30 7.59
CA ALA A 197 18.87 -4.97 7.96
C ALA A 197 19.42 -4.23 6.74
N PHE A 198 18.53 -3.69 5.92
CA PHE A 198 18.88 -2.94 4.71
C PHE A 198 19.74 -1.73 5.06
N GLU A 199 19.43 -1.07 6.17
CA GLU A 199 20.12 0.12 6.67
C GLU A 199 21.62 -0.08 6.93
N ASP A 200 22.07 -1.32 7.07
CA ASP A 200 23.44 -1.67 7.38
C ASP A 200 24.19 -2.26 6.17
N ALA A 201 23.54 -2.39 5.01
CA ALA A 201 24.11 -2.97 3.80
C ALA A 201 24.83 -1.92 2.92
N GLU A 202 26.00 -2.28 2.40
CA GLU A 202 26.73 -1.52 1.38
C GLU A 202 26.26 -1.86 -0.03
N VAL A 203 25.90 -3.12 -0.26
CA VAL A 203 25.30 -3.61 -1.50
C VAL A 203 24.06 -4.43 -1.16
N LEU A 204 22.93 -4.08 -1.76
CA LEU A 204 21.70 -4.86 -1.75
C LEU A 204 21.55 -5.55 -3.11
N LEU A 205 21.57 -6.89 -3.11
CA LEU A 205 21.31 -7.72 -4.28
C LEU A 205 19.95 -8.42 -4.11
N SER A 206 18.94 -7.98 -4.86
CA SER A 206 17.57 -8.48 -4.71
C SER A 206 17.15 -9.34 -5.89
N PHE A 207 16.55 -10.49 -5.61
CA PHE A 207 16.03 -11.45 -6.58
C PHE A 207 14.50 -11.48 -6.54
N GLY A 208 13.88 -10.60 -7.32
CA GLY A 208 12.42 -10.46 -7.45
C GLY A 208 11.67 -10.10 -6.17
N ALA A 209 12.35 -9.66 -5.09
CA ALA A 209 11.69 -9.18 -3.86
C ALA A 209 11.14 -7.76 -4.03
N ASP A 210 9.82 -7.60 -3.97
CA ASP A 210 9.10 -6.34 -4.18
C ASP A 210 8.95 -5.51 -2.88
N PHE A 211 10.07 -5.21 -2.20
CA PHE A 211 10.10 -4.61 -0.85
C PHE A 211 9.62 -3.15 -0.77
N LEU A 212 9.57 -2.42 -1.88
CA LEU A 212 8.92 -1.10 -1.92
C LEU A 212 7.41 -1.20 -2.17
N GLU A 213 6.90 -2.40 -2.46
CA GLU A 213 5.53 -2.65 -2.85
C GLU A 213 4.76 -3.42 -1.77
N THR A 214 4.86 -4.76 -1.75
CA THR A 214 4.09 -5.60 -0.83
C THR A 214 4.94 -6.57 0.00
N TRP A 215 6.22 -6.73 -0.32
CA TRP A 215 7.09 -7.68 0.37
C TRP A 215 7.28 -7.36 1.85
N LEU A 216 6.75 -8.25 2.70
CA LEU A 216 6.82 -8.24 4.16
C LEU A 216 6.29 -6.94 4.83
N SER A 217 7.03 -5.84 4.74
CA SER A 217 6.65 -4.53 5.30
C SER A 217 7.19 -3.38 4.45
N ASN A 218 6.36 -2.92 3.53
CA ASN A 218 6.75 -1.87 2.58
C ASN A 218 7.12 -0.53 3.24
N VAL A 219 6.54 -0.19 4.40
CA VAL A 219 6.89 1.03 5.14
C VAL A 219 8.24 0.88 5.85
N ASN A 220 8.47 -0.26 6.50
CA ASN A 220 9.75 -0.51 7.20
C ASN A 220 10.90 -0.57 6.19
N TYR A 221 10.75 -1.38 5.13
CA TYR A 221 11.81 -1.58 4.15
C TYR A 221 12.02 -0.37 3.25
N ALA A 222 11.00 0.44 2.93
CA ALA A 222 11.24 1.73 2.26
C ALA A 222 12.08 2.68 3.14
N ARG A 223 11.80 2.74 4.45
CA ARG A 223 12.57 3.60 5.37
C ARG A 223 14.02 3.13 5.50
N THR A 224 14.25 1.84 5.72
CA THR A 224 15.60 1.31 5.88
C THR A 224 16.38 1.30 4.56
N PHE A 225 15.70 1.07 3.43
CA PHE A 225 16.26 1.30 2.10
C PHE A 225 16.70 2.75 1.90
N ALA A 226 15.87 3.75 2.21
CA ALA A 226 16.26 5.15 2.09
C ALA A 226 17.43 5.54 3.02
N ARG A 227 17.57 4.90 4.18
CA ARG A 227 18.76 5.08 5.04
C ARG A 227 20.04 4.54 4.41
N MET A 228 19.93 3.51 3.59
CA MET A 228 21.05 2.85 2.91
C MET A 228 21.40 3.53 1.58
N HIS A 229 20.38 3.82 0.76
CA HIS A 229 20.55 4.21 -0.64
C HIS A 229 20.64 5.72 -0.87
N THR A 230 19.94 6.54 -0.08
CA THR A 230 19.94 7.99 -0.28
C THR A 230 21.29 8.61 0.05
N PHE A 231 21.79 9.48 -0.83
CA PHE A 231 23.06 10.18 -0.65
C PHE A 231 23.07 11.07 0.61
N ARG A 232 23.94 10.72 1.56
CA ARG A 232 24.15 11.47 2.81
C ARG A 232 25.62 11.42 3.20
N ASP A 233 26.17 12.56 3.61
CA ASP A 233 27.54 12.66 4.12
C ASP A 233 28.60 12.03 3.19
N GLY A 234 28.42 12.18 1.87
CA GLY A 234 29.33 11.62 0.85
C GLY A 234 29.17 10.12 0.59
N ARG A 235 28.23 9.45 1.27
CA ARG A 235 27.96 8.02 1.19
C ARG A 235 26.61 7.74 0.54
N ALA A 236 26.56 6.67 -0.25
CA ALA A 236 25.34 6.15 -0.85
C ALA A 236 25.62 4.71 -1.27
N SER A 237 24.92 3.73 -0.68
CA SER A 237 25.12 2.30 -0.97
C SER A 237 24.46 1.90 -2.29
N THR A 238 24.83 0.75 -2.86
CA THR A 238 24.38 0.30 -4.19
C THR A 238 23.25 -0.71 -4.09
N PHE A 239 22.22 -0.57 -4.93
CA PHE A 239 21.10 -1.49 -5.04
C PHE A 239 20.99 -2.08 -6.44
N ILE A 240 21.08 -3.41 -6.52
CA ILE A 240 20.94 -4.19 -7.74
C ILE A 240 19.72 -5.10 -7.63
N HIS A 241 18.90 -5.14 -8.69
CA HIS A 241 17.65 -5.88 -8.70
C HIS A 241 17.53 -6.78 -9.94
N VAL A 242 17.31 -8.07 -9.71
CA VAL A 242 17.06 -9.09 -10.74
C VAL A 242 15.56 -9.36 -10.78
N GLU A 243 14.89 -8.98 -11.87
CA GLU A 243 13.46 -9.25 -12.09
C GLU A 243 13.12 -9.21 -13.60
N PRO A 244 12.21 -10.07 -14.12
CA PRO A 244 11.82 -10.03 -15.53
C PRO A 244 11.02 -8.79 -15.94
N ARG A 245 10.46 -8.07 -14.97
CA ARG A 245 9.67 -6.85 -15.13
C ARG A 245 10.35 -5.74 -14.35
N GLN A 246 10.39 -4.52 -14.89
CA GLN A 246 10.78 -3.37 -14.10
C GLN A 246 9.60 -2.97 -13.20
N SER A 247 9.53 -3.55 -12.00
CA SER A 247 8.58 -3.15 -10.94
C SER A 247 8.90 -1.77 -10.36
N LEU A 248 8.10 -1.30 -9.39
CA LEU A 248 8.47 -0.10 -8.63
C LEU A 248 9.78 -0.32 -7.88
N THR A 249 9.97 -1.53 -7.35
CA THR A 249 11.20 -1.90 -6.66
C THR A 249 12.39 -1.88 -7.61
N ALA A 250 12.29 -2.53 -8.76
CA ALA A 250 13.32 -2.51 -9.80
C ALA A 250 13.61 -1.10 -10.35
N SER A 251 12.61 -0.22 -10.41
CA SER A 251 12.78 1.16 -10.89
C SER A 251 13.59 2.05 -9.96
N ASN A 252 13.76 1.64 -8.71
CA ASN A 252 14.62 2.32 -7.74
C ASN A 252 16.02 1.69 -7.66
N ALA A 253 16.30 0.63 -8.42
CA ALA A 253 17.61 0.02 -8.49
C ALA A 253 18.59 0.90 -9.26
N ASP A 254 19.85 0.87 -8.83
CA ASP A 254 20.96 1.44 -9.60
C ASP A 254 21.24 0.57 -10.82
N GLU A 255 21.07 -0.75 -10.69
CA GLU A 255 21.13 -1.70 -11.80
C GLU A 255 19.90 -2.61 -11.78
N TRP A 256 19.16 -2.64 -12.90
CA TRP A 256 18.09 -3.61 -13.11
C TRP A 256 18.53 -4.66 -14.13
N VAL A 257 18.63 -5.90 -13.67
CA VAL A 257 19.00 -7.06 -14.47
C VAL A 257 17.73 -7.79 -14.90
N ARG A 258 17.36 -7.60 -16.16
CA ARG A 258 16.18 -8.24 -16.76
C ARG A 258 16.49 -9.70 -17.11
N ASN A 259 16.00 -10.62 -16.30
CA ASN A 259 16.16 -12.06 -16.52
C ASN A 259 14.90 -12.72 -17.11
N ALA A 260 15.07 -13.95 -17.58
CA ALA A 260 13.97 -14.84 -17.90
C ALA A 260 13.20 -15.24 -16.62
N PRO A 261 11.85 -15.24 -16.65
CA PRO A 261 11.05 -15.53 -15.46
C PRO A 261 11.36 -16.92 -14.88
N GLY A 262 11.64 -16.97 -13.57
CA GLY A 262 11.91 -18.20 -12.83
C GLY A 262 13.38 -18.64 -12.81
N THR A 263 14.30 -17.83 -13.34
CA THR A 263 15.75 -18.11 -13.38
C THR A 263 16.54 -17.43 -12.26
N GLU A 264 15.86 -16.75 -11.33
CA GLU A 264 16.48 -15.99 -10.24
C GLU A 264 17.40 -16.87 -9.36
N GLY A 265 16.97 -18.09 -9.04
CA GLY A 265 17.78 -19.03 -8.27
C GLY A 265 19.01 -19.57 -9.02
N LEU A 266 18.92 -19.70 -10.36
CA LEU A 266 20.06 -20.09 -11.19
C LEU A 266 21.11 -18.97 -11.19
N LEU A 267 20.68 -17.73 -11.33
CA LEU A 267 21.55 -16.56 -11.27
C LEU A 267 22.22 -16.45 -9.90
N ALA A 268 21.48 -16.65 -8.81
CA ALA A 268 22.05 -16.66 -7.46
C ALA A 268 23.16 -17.71 -7.30
N LEU A 269 22.95 -18.93 -7.81
CA LEU A 269 23.97 -19.98 -7.77
C LEU A 269 25.15 -19.72 -8.72
N ALA A 270 24.92 -19.11 -9.90
CA ALA A 270 25.98 -18.74 -10.83
C ALA A 270 26.87 -17.63 -10.25
N ILE A 271 26.29 -16.63 -9.59
CA ILE A 271 27.03 -15.61 -8.85
C ILE A 271 27.89 -16.27 -7.76
N LEU A 272 27.32 -17.18 -6.96
CA LEU A 272 28.07 -17.92 -5.95
C LEU A 272 29.20 -18.78 -6.57
N LYS A 273 28.96 -19.39 -7.73
CA LYS A 273 29.95 -20.17 -8.48
C LYS A 273 31.16 -19.32 -8.87
N VAL A 274 30.93 -18.13 -9.42
CA VAL A 274 32.00 -17.19 -9.77
C VAL A 274 32.79 -16.78 -8.52
N MET A 275 32.10 -16.41 -7.44
CA MET A 275 32.76 -16.04 -6.17
C MET A 275 33.66 -17.17 -5.62
N VAL A 276 33.25 -18.43 -5.77
CA VAL A 276 34.04 -19.60 -5.35
C VAL A 276 35.25 -19.82 -6.28
N ASP A 277 35.04 -19.78 -7.59
CA ASP A 277 36.09 -20.03 -8.59
C ASP A 277 37.20 -18.99 -8.51
N GLU A 278 36.83 -17.72 -8.30
CA GLU A 278 37.75 -16.60 -8.12
C GLU A 278 38.33 -16.49 -6.70
N ARG A 279 37.95 -17.42 -5.81
CA ARG A 279 38.42 -17.48 -4.41
C ARG A 279 38.10 -16.24 -3.60
N LEU A 280 36.98 -15.58 -3.91
CA LEU A 280 36.45 -14.44 -3.16
C LEU A 280 35.71 -14.89 -1.88
N VAL A 281 35.28 -16.17 -1.83
CA VAL A 281 34.65 -16.80 -0.67
C VAL A 281 35.30 -18.14 -0.30
N ASP A 282 34.93 -18.66 0.87
CA ASP A 282 35.44 -19.93 1.40
C ASP A 282 35.14 -21.12 0.46
N ARG A 283 36.13 -21.99 0.26
CA ARG A 283 36.01 -23.21 -0.57
C ARG A 283 34.96 -24.19 -0.09
N ARG A 284 34.48 -24.11 1.16
CA ARG A 284 33.40 -24.95 1.69
C ARG A 284 32.10 -24.86 0.86
N PHE A 285 31.91 -23.79 0.09
CA PHE A 285 30.75 -23.62 -0.80
C PHE A 285 30.92 -24.30 -2.16
N ALA A 286 32.10 -24.82 -2.50
CA ALA A 286 32.37 -25.40 -3.81
C ALA A 286 31.47 -26.59 -4.15
N GLU A 287 31.17 -27.45 -3.17
CA GLU A 287 30.24 -28.58 -3.38
C GLU A 287 28.82 -28.10 -3.72
N ALA A 288 28.38 -26.98 -3.14
CA ALA A 288 27.03 -26.46 -3.35
C ALA A 288 26.79 -25.97 -4.79
N VAL A 289 27.86 -25.57 -5.49
CA VAL A 289 27.82 -25.00 -6.85
C VAL A 289 28.57 -25.85 -7.87
N ALA A 290 29.04 -27.05 -7.51
CA ALA A 290 29.86 -27.89 -8.38
C ALA A 290 29.20 -28.25 -9.72
N ALA A 291 27.86 -28.34 -9.75
CA ALA A 291 27.08 -28.67 -10.94
C ALA A 291 26.69 -27.45 -11.80
N ILE A 292 27.07 -26.24 -11.40
CA ILE A 292 26.66 -25.00 -12.05
C ILE A 292 27.61 -24.65 -13.19
N ASP A 293 27.05 -24.54 -14.38
CA ASP A 293 27.69 -24.01 -15.58
C ASP A 293 27.18 -22.59 -15.83
N VAL A 294 28.07 -21.60 -15.64
CA VAL A 294 27.74 -20.18 -15.76
C VAL A 294 27.30 -19.82 -17.19
N THR A 295 27.91 -20.44 -18.21
CA THR A 295 27.56 -20.19 -19.62
C THR A 295 26.17 -20.70 -19.93
N LYS A 296 25.80 -21.86 -19.39
CA LYS A 296 24.44 -22.40 -19.52
C LYS A 296 23.42 -21.52 -18.79
N VAL A 297 23.73 -21.08 -17.57
CA VAL A 297 22.85 -20.17 -16.82
C VAL A 297 22.64 -18.86 -17.56
N ALA A 298 23.69 -18.30 -18.18
CA ALA A 298 23.57 -17.10 -19.01
C ALA A 298 22.61 -17.32 -20.19
N ALA A 299 22.70 -18.45 -20.89
CA ALA A 299 21.79 -18.80 -21.98
C ALA A 299 20.34 -18.98 -21.50
N ASP A 300 20.11 -19.68 -20.38
CA ASP A 300 18.76 -19.96 -19.86
C ASP A 300 18.08 -18.70 -19.30
N SER A 301 18.85 -17.86 -18.60
CA SER A 301 18.38 -16.61 -17.98
C SER A 301 18.30 -15.43 -18.95
N GLY A 302 19.06 -15.47 -20.05
CA GLY A 302 19.23 -14.33 -20.94
C GLY A 302 20.10 -13.20 -20.36
N VAL A 303 20.76 -13.43 -19.22
CA VAL A 303 21.71 -12.49 -18.61
C VAL A 303 23.12 -12.82 -19.10
N PRO A 304 23.87 -11.84 -19.65
CA PRO A 304 25.24 -12.09 -20.13
C PRO A 304 26.17 -12.60 -19.02
N VAL A 305 27.16 -13.42 -19.39
CA VAL A 305 28.16 -13.96 -18.45
C VAL A 305 28.92 -12.81 -17.78
N GLU A 306 29.22 -11.76 -18.53
CA GLU A 306 29.91 -10.56 -18.06
C GLU A 306 29.13 -9.87 -16.94
N THR A 307 27.81 -9.78 -17.07
CA THR A 307 26.94 -9.26 -16.01
C THR A 307 26.99 -10.18 -14.79
N ILE A 308 26.91 -11.51 -14.95
CA ILE A 308 26.99 -12.45 -13.81
C ILE A 308 28.31 -12.29 -13.04
N VAL A 309 29.43 -12.16 -13.76
CA VAL A 309 30.76 -11.92 -13.16
C VAL A 309 30.79 -10.59 -12.43
N HIS A 310 30.32 -9.50 -13.06
CA HIS A 310 30.22 -8.19 -12.43
C HIS A 310 29.44 -8.23 -11.11
N LEU A 311 28.26 -8.88 -11.09
CA LEU A 311 27.44 -9.02 -9.89
C LEU A 311 28.16 -9.79 -8.78
N ALA A 312 28.93 -10.83 -9.14
CA ALA A 312 29.72 -11.62 -8.20
C ALA A 312 30.85 -10.79 -7.58
N GLU A 313 31.58 -10.02 -8.38
CA GLU A 313 32.63 -9.13 -7.90
C GLU A 313 32.07 -8.06 -6.96
N VAL A 314 31.02 -7.34 -7.38
CA VAL A 314 30.40 -6.28 -6.58
C VAL A 314 29.87 -6.82 -5.25
N PHE A 315 29.17 -7.97 -5.27
CA PHE A 315 28.59 -8.53 -4.06
C PHE A 315 29.63 -9.13 -3.11
N ALA A 316 30.70 -9.75 -3.64
CA ALA A 316 31.76 -10.33 -2.80
C ALA A 316 32.61 -9.29 -2.06
N HIS A 317 32.79 -8.11 -2.67
CA HIS A 317 33.54 -7.00 -2.07
C HIS A 317 32.71 -6.18 -1.07
N ALA A 318 31.39 -6.37 -1.01
CA ALA A 318 30.54 -5.67 -0.06
C ALA A 318 30.90 -6.00 1.41
N ARG A 319 30.96 -4.99 2.27
CA ARG A 319 31.32 -5.11 3.69
C ARG A 319 30.39 -4.27 4.58
N PRO A 320 29.16 -4.74 4.90
CA PRO A 320 28.54 -6.02 4.51
C PRO A 320 27.62 -5.90 3.29
N GLY A 321 27.39 -7.03 2.61
CA GLY A 321 26.33 -7.15 1.60
C GLY A 321 24.99 -7.58 2.19
N LEU A 322 23.96 -7.63 1.36
CA LEU A 322 22.68 -8.25 1.67
C LEU A 322 22.04 -8.81 0.39
N ALA A 323 21.77 -10.11 0.35
CA ALA A 323 20.96 -10.71 -0.69
C ALA A 323 19.53 -11.00 -0.19
N VAL A 324 18.50 -10.68 -0.96
CA VAL A 324 17.09 -10.95 -0.61
C VAL A 324 16.31 -11.51 -1.79
N GLY A 325 15.20 -12.18 -1.52
CA GLY A 325 14.31 -12.67 -2.58
C GLY A 325 12.93 -13.08 -2.07
N GLY A 326 12.19 -13.81 -2.90
CA GLY A 326 10.89 -14.36 -2.54
C GLY A 326 9.73 -13.38 -2.69
N GLY A 327 9.80 -12.47 -3.67
CA GLY A 327 8.59 -11.74 -4.06
C GLY A 327 7.57 -12.66 -4.72
N VAL A 328 6.30 -12.28 -4.59
CA VAL A 328 5.17 -13.15 -4.95
C VAL A 328 5.16 -13.47 -6.44
N ALA A 329 5.45 -12.49 -7.30
CA ALA A 329 5.38 -12.65 -8.76
C ALA A 329 6.34 -13.70 -9.32
N VAL A 330 7.46 -13.94 -8.64
CA VAL A 330 8.50 -14.91 -9.05
C VAL A 330 8.44 -16.22 -8.26
N THR A 331 7.40 -16.41 -7.44
CA THR A 331 7.23 -17.62 -6.62
C THR A 331 6.65 -18.75 -7.47
N GLY A 332 7.52 -19.61 -8.00
CA GLY A 332 7.14 -20.80 -8.79
C GLY A 332 7.40 -22.13 -8.07
N SER A 333 7.37 -23.24 -8.82
CA SER A 333 7.65 -24.58 -8.27
C SER A 333 9.09 -24.77 -7.77
N ASN A 334 9.98 -23.82 -8.02
CA ASN A 334 11.37 -23.82 -7.58
C ASN A 334 11.64 -22.80 -6.45
N ALA A 335 10.61 -22.14 -5.90
CA ALA A 335 10.76 -21.01 -4.98
C ALA A 335 11.62 -21.32 -3.74
N THR A 336 11.42 -22.49 -3.12
CA THR A 336 12.23 -22.92 -1.97
C THR A 336 13.70 -23.06 -2.35
N ALA A 337 14.00 -23.72 -3.47
CA ALA A 337 15.38 -23.91 -3.94
C ALA A 337 16.07 -22.57 -4.28
N THR A 338 15.35 -21.64 -4.92
CA THR A 338 15.81 -20.27 -5.18
C THR A 338 16.21 -19.55 -3.89
N LEU A 339 15.39 -19.65 -2.84
CA LEU A 339 15.65 -18.99 -1.57
C LEU A 339 16.77 -19.67 -0.77
N VAL A 340 16.96 -20.99 -0.91
CA VAL A 340 18.14 -21.67 -0.38
C VAL A 340 19.41 -21.17 -1.07
N ALA A 341 19.40 -20.96 -2.39
CA ALA A 341 20.53 -20.37 -3.12
C ALA A 341 20.89 -18.96 -2.62
N ILE A 342 19.88 -18.12 -2.38
CA ILE A 342 20.06 -16.77 -1.82
C ILE A 342 20.60 -16.82 -0.38
N ASN A 343 20.13 -17.77 0.43
CA ASN A 343 20.66 -17.99 1.77
C ASN A 343 22.13 -18.41 1.74
N LEU A 344 22.53 -19.26 0.77
CA LEU A 344 23.93 -19.64 0.58
C LEU A 344 24.80 -18.45 0.15
N LEU A 345 24.31 -17.56 -0.73
CA LEU A 345 25.00 -16.31 -1.07
C LEU A 345 25.27 -15.45 0.18
N ASN A 346 24.25 -15.23 1.01
CA ASN A 346 24.42 -14.49 2.27
C ASN A 346 25.38 -15.17 3.25
N ALA A 347 25.33 -16.50 3.34
CA ALA A 347 26.24 -17.25 4.18
C ALA A 347 27.69 -17.19 3.67
N ALA A 348 27.90 -17.20 2.35
CA ALA A 348 29.21 -17.11 1.72
C ALA A 348 29.83 -15.71 1.87
N ALA A 349 29.03 -14.66 1.71
CA ALA A 349 29.44 -13.28 1.93
C ALA A 349 29.60 -12.88 3.42
N GLY A 350 29.27 -13.78 4.36
CA GLY A 350 29.39 -13.52 5.80
C GLY A 350 28.37 -12.50 6.34
N ASN A 351 27.19 -12.47 5.72
CA ASN A 351 26.09 -11.54 6.02
C ASN A 351 25.16 -12.04 7.15
N VAL A 352 25.16 -13.34 7.43
CA VAL A 352 24.34 -13.97 8.48
C VAL A 352 24.81 -13.52 9.86
N GLY A 353 23.88 -13.03 10.68
CA GLY A 353 24.16 -12.36 11.96
C GLY A 353 24.50 -10.88 11.83
N LYS A 354 24.75 -10.36 10.62
CA LYS A 354 25.04 -8.94 10.35
C LYS A 354 23.85 -8.24 9.69
N THR A 355 23.54 -8.58 8.44
CA THR A 355 22.42 -8.01 7.67
C THR A 355 21.24 -8.98 7.57
N VAL A 356 21.45 -10.29 7.76
CA VAL A 356 20.38 -11.27 7.97
C VAL A 356 20.35 -11.65 9.46
N ARG A 357 19.35 -11.16 10.20
CA ARG A 357 19.27 -11.28 11.67
C ARG A 357 18.08 -12.13 12.10
N PHE A 358 18.36 -13.22 12.80
CA PHE A 358 17.34 -14.04 13.47
C PHE A 358 17.12 -13.58 14.91
N GLY A 359 15.90 -13.75 15.40
CA GLY A 359 15.46 -13.24 16.70
C GLY A 359 14.21 -12.38 16.50
N PRO A 360 14.29 -11.20 15.85
CA PRO A 360 13.11 -10.39 15.50
C PRO A 360 12.34 -10.95 14.29
N ASP A 361 11.98 -12.24 14.36
CA ASP A 361 11.36 -12.95 13.24
C ASP A 361 9.95 -12.42 12.94
N SER A 362 9.60 -12.41 11.65
CA SER A 362 8.33 -11.86 11.16
C SER A 362 7.12 -12.72 11.49
N ALA A 363 5.97 -12.06 11.71
CA ALA A 363 4.67 -12.70 11.93
C ALA A 363 4.23 -13.62 10.77
N PHE A 364 4.69 -13.37 9.55
CA PHE A 364 4.45 -14.27 8.40
C PHE A 364 4.95 -15.70 8.66
N GLY A 365 5.93 -15.86 9.58
CA GLY A 365 6.35 -17.14 10.14
C GLY A 365 5.23 -17.97 10.79
N LYS A 366 4.05 -17.39 11.05
CA LYS A 366 2.90 -18.05 11.70
C LYS A 366 1.75 -18.37 10.74
N VAL A 367 1.88 -18.06 9.44
CA VAL A 367 0.88 -18.42 8.43
C VAL A 367 0.82 -19.94 8.27
N THR A 368 -0.38 -20.49 8.10
CA THR A 368 -0.57 -21.91 7.79
C THR A 368 -0.24 -22.13 6.31
N PRO A 369 0.58 -23.13 5.94
CA PRO A 369 0.94 -23.34 4.55
C PRO A 369 -0.27 -23.50 3.63
N TYR A 370 -0.22 -22.92 2.43
CA TYR A 370 -1.25 -23.04 1.40
C TYR A 370 -1.69 -24.49 1.11
N ALA A 371 -0.80 -25.47 1.22
CA ALA A 371 -1.13 -26.90 1.09
C ALA A 371 -2.24 -27.36 2.07
N GLU A 372 -2.36 -26.77 3.27
CA GLU A 372 -3.47 -27.06 4.18
C GLU A 372 -4.80 -26.45 3.69
N MET A 373 -4.75 -25.28 3.04
CA MET A 373 -5.92 -24.72 2.37
C MET A 373 -6.37 -25.61 1.21
N VAL A 374 -5.43 -26.16 0.42
CA VAL A 374 -5.75 -27.13 -0.63
C VAL A 374 -6.48 -28.35 -0.05
N ARG A 375 -5.94 -28.96 1.01
CA ARG A 375 -6.58 -30.09 1.71
C ARG A 375 -7.96 -29.75 2.26
N LEU A 376 -8.14 -28.55 2.77
CA LEU A 376 -9.45 -28.09 3.25
C LEU A 376 -10.45 -27.98 2.10
N VAL A 377 -10.04 -27.42 0.95
CA VAL A 377 -10.90 -27.34 -0.24
C VAL A 377 -11.27 -28.73 -0.75
N ASP A 378 -10.33 -29.66 -0.80
CA ASP A 378 -10.60 -31.03 -1.18
C ASP A 378 -11.57 -31.73 -0.22
N ALA A 379 -11.45 -31.48 1.10
CA ALA A 379 -12.38 -31.99 2.10
C ALA A 379 -13.80 -31.43 1.91
N MET A 380 -13.93 -30.13 1.60
CA MET A 380 -15.22 -29.55 1.21
C MET A 380 -15.78 -30.20 -0.06
N ALA A 381 -14.93 -30.43 -1.07
CA ALA A 381 -15.33 -31.07 -2.31
C ALA A 381 -15.83 -32.52 -2.12
N ARG A 382 -15.29 -33.24 -1.12
CA ARG A 382 -15.75 -34.58 -0.72
C ARG A 382 -16.96 -34.58 0.22
N GLY A 383 -17.45 -33.42 0.65
CA GLY A 383 -18.58 -33.31 1.59
C GLY A 383 -18.22 -33.63 3.05
N GLU A 384 -16.93 -33.58 3.41
CA GLU A 384 -16.46 -33.86 4.78
C GLU A 384 -16.65 -32.66 5.71
N ILE A 385 -16.83 -31.46 5.16
CA ILE A 385 -17.01 -30.20 5.91
C ILE A 385 -18.49 -29.82 5.89
N GLU A 386 -19.13 -29.83 7.05
CA GLU A 386 -20.53 -29.43 7.24
C GLU A 386 -20.65 -27.95 7.64
N VAL A 387 -19.65 -27.39 8.34
CA VAL A 387 -19.61 -25.97 8.73
C VAL A 387 -18.27 -25.35 8.35
N LEU A 388 -18.30 -24.24 7.61
CA LEU A 388 -17.15 -23.39 7.34
C LEU A 388 -17.36 -22.02 7.98
N LEU A 389 -16.49 -21.66 8.93
CA LEU A 389 -16.46 -20.34 9.56
C LEU A 389 -15.26 -19.55 9.03
N LEU A 390 -15.55 -18.42 8.40
CA LEU A 390 -14.56 -17.50 7.84
C LEU A 390 -14.48 -16.25 8.70
N GLY A 391 -13.30 -15.95 9.21
CA GLY A 391 -13.02 -14.75 9.98
C GLY A 391 -12.96 -13.49 9.13
N SER A 392 -12.82 -12.36 9.81
CA SER A 392 -12.72 -11.04 9.17
C SER A 392 -11.59 -10.94 8.16
N GLY A 393 -11.86 -10.29 7.02
CA GLY A 393 -10.89 -10.05 5.95
C GLY A 393 -10.56 -11.28 5.08
N VAL A 394 -11.21 -12.43 5.30
CA VAL A 394 -10.95 -13.68 4.57
C VAL A 394 -11.85 -13.79 3.34
N ASN A 395 -11.26 -13.66 2.14
CA ASN A 395 -11.98 -13.76 0.86
C ASN A 395 -11.39 -14.83 -0.09
N PRO A 396 -11.43 -16.12 0.27
CA PRO A 396 -10.87 -17.22 -0.52
C PRO A 396 -11.52 -17.40 -1.90
N ALA A 397 -12.79 -17.00 -2.08
CA ALA A 397 -13.44 -17.07 -3.39
C ALA A 397 -12.78 -16.15 -4.43
N TYR A 398 -12.08 -15.11 -3.98
CA TYR A 398 -11.36 -14.15 -4.82
C TYR A 398 -9.84 -14.37 -4.84
N THR A 399 -9.27 -14.82 -3.72
CA THR A 399 -7.81 -14.84 -3.48
C THR A 399 -7.16 -16.21 -3.69
N LEU A 400 -7.92 -17.31 -3.73
CA LEU A 400 -7.38 -18.64 -4.04
C LEU A 400 -7.26 -18.86 -5.55
N PRO A 401 -6.25 -19.62 -6.02
CA PRO A 401 -6.10 -19.96 -7.43
C PRO A 401 -7.36 -20.57 -8.06
N GLY A 402 -7.70 -20.14 -9.27
CA GLY A 402 -8.90 -20.61 -9.98
C GLY A 402 -8.92 -22.13 -10.18
N GLY A 403 -7.75 -22.74 -10.40
CA GLY A 403 -7.59 -24.19 -10.52
C GLY A 403 -8.04 -24.97 -9.28
N LEU A 404 -8.11 -24.35 -8.10
CA LEU A 404 -8.55 -24.99 -6.85
C LEU A 404 -10.09 -25.10 -6.75
N ARG A 405 -10.83 -24.34 -7.59
CA ARG A 405 -12.29 -24.37 -7.67
C ARG A 405 -13.00 -24.20 -6.32
N PHE A 406 -12.47 -23.33 -5.45
CA PHE A 406 -13.04 -23.05 -4.13
C PHE A 406 -14.54 -22.75 -4.17
N ALA A 407 -14.97 -21.91 -5.11
CA ALA A 407 -16.37 -21.51 -5.26
C ALA A 407 -17.33 -22.68 -5.56
N ASP A 408 -16.83 -23.79 -6.14
CA ASP A 408 -17.62 -25.00 -6.35
C ASP A 408 -17.59 -25.91 -5.13
N ALA A 409 -16.45 -26.03 -4.46
CA ALA A 409 -16.31 -26.83 -3.25
C ALA A 409 -17.16 -26.28 -2.09
N VAL A 410 -17.19 -24.95 -1.90
CA VAL A 410 -17.93 -24.31 -0.80
C VAL A 410 -19.45 -24.51 -0.92
N LYS A 411 -19.99 -24.70 -2.12
CA LYS A 411 -21.42 -25.00 -2.35
C LYS A 411 -21.85 -26.35 -1.75
N LYS A 412 -20.91 -27.24 -1.45
CA LYS A 412 -21.19 -28.54 -0.80
C LYS A 412 -21.21 -28.45 0.72
N VAL A 413 -20.81 -27.32 1.30
CA VAL A 413 -20.80 -27.11 2.75
C VAL A 413 -22.20 -26.73 3.23
N GLY A 414 -22.72 -27.46 4.21
CA GLY A 414 -24.09 -27.29 4.71
C GLY A 414 -24.36 -25.92 5.34
N LEU A 415 -23.38 -25.33 6.03
CA LEU A 415 -23.46 -23.98 6.60
C LEU A 415 -22.15 -23.23 6.42
N VAL A 416 -22.23 -22.04 5.81
CA VAL A 416 -21.08 -21.16 5.56
C VAL A 416 -21.34 -19.85 6.29
N VAL A 417 -20.50 -19.55 7.27
CA VAL A 417 -20.60 -18.37 8.13
C VAL A 417 -19.44 -17.45 7.80
N SER A 418 -19.73 -16.23 7.39
CA SER A 418 -18.73 -15.20 7.12
C SER A 418 -18.84 -14.08 8.15
N LEU A 419 -17.77 -13.85 8.90
CA LEU A 419 -17.62 -12.64 9.71
C LEU A 419 -16.99 -11.59 8.82
N ALA A 420 -17.80 -10.65 8.30
CA ALA A 420 -17.34 -9.68 7.30
C ALA A 420 -18.01 -8.33 7.50
N ASN A 421 -17.28 -7.25 7.24
CA ASN A 421 -17.81 -5.89 7.36
C ASN A 421 -18.47 -5.38 6.08
N GLN A 422 -18.05 -5.86 4.90
CA GLN A 422 -18.47 -5.41 3.57
C GLN A 422 -18.78 -6.61 2.66
N PRO A 423 -19.67 -6.45 1.65
CA PRO A 423 -19.88 -7.44 0.61
C PRO A 423 -18.62 -7.72 -0.22
N ASP A 424 -18.44 -8.99 -0.57
CA ASP A 424 -17.36 -9.52 -1.38
C ASP A 424 -17.78 -10.85 -2.06
N GLU A 425 -16.86 -11.45 -2.81
CA GLU A 425 -17.09 -12.71 -3.53
C GLU A 425 -17.39 -13.88 -2.59
N THR A 426 -16.90 -13.86 -1.35
CA THR A 426 -17.08 -14.97 -0.40
C THR A 426 -18.37 -14.85 0.38
N THR A 427 -18.74 -13.65 0.83
CA THR A 427 -20.04 -13.33 1.44
C THR A 427 -21.18 -13.60 0.45
N ALA A 428 -20.95 -13.40 -0.85
CA ALA A 428 -21.90 -13.79 -1.89
C ALA A 428 -22.19 -15.30 -1.93
N LEU A 429 -21.33 -16.14 -1.36
CA LEU A 429 -21.49 -17.60 -1.21
C LEU A 429 -21.89 -18.02 0.22
N ALA A 430 -21.87 -17.09 1.19
CA ALA A 430 -22.17 -17.39 2.58
C ALA A 430 -23.67 -17.59 2.84
N HIS A 431 -24.00 -18.47 3.76
CA HIS A 431 -25.36 -18.71 4.25
C HIS A 431 -25.73 -17.71 5.34
N VAL A 432 -24.78 -17.37 6.21
CA VAL A 432 -24.92 -16.37 7.28
C VAL A 432 -23.77 -15.38 7.18
N VAL A 433 -24.07 -14.09 7.22
CA VAL A 433 -23.08 -13.03 7.40
C VAL A 433 -23.30 -12.38 8.77
N LEU A 434 -22.27 -12.43 9.60
CA LEU A 434 -22.22 -11.77 10.90
C LEU A 434 -21.32 -10.53 10.77
N PRO A 435 -21.86 -9.31 10.80
CA PRO A 435 -21.08 -8.11 10.59
C PRO A 435 -19.99 -7.94 11.64
N ASP A 436 -18.75 -8.00 11.20
CA ASP A 436 -17.60 -7.66 12.02
C ASP A 436 -17.37 -6.15 12.05
N THR A 437 -16.81 -5.66 13.15
CA THR A 437 -16.42 -4.27 13.31
C THR A 437 -15.15 -3.96 12.51
N HIS A 438 -14.96 -2.70 12.14
CA HIS A 438 -13.69 -2.24 11.61
C HIS A 438 -12.62 -2.25 12.72
N TRP A 439 -11.35 -2.37 12.37
CA TRP A 439 -10.27 -2.40 13.38
C TRP A 439 -10.14 -1.09 14.19
N LEU A 440 -10.67 0.03 13.67
CA LEU A 440 -10.80 1.31 14.41
C LEU A 440 -11.94 1.33 15.44
N GLU A 441 -12.83 0.34 15.43
CA GLU A 441 -14.02 0.22 16.29
C GLU A 441 -13.84 -0.92 17.33
N SER A 442 -12.67 -1.55 17.38
CA SER A 442 -12.47 -2.83 18.08
C SER A 442 -11.25 -2.83 18.99
N TRP A 443 -11.37 -3.52 20.11
CA TRP A 443 -10.22 -3.92 20.93
C TRP A 443 -9.45 -5.07 20.28
N GLY A 444 -8.13 -5.08 20.43
CA GLY A 444 -7.27 -6.20 20.05
C GLY A 444 -5.80 -5.92 20.21
N ASP A 445 -4.96 -6.77 19.65
CA ASP A 445 -3.52 -6.56 19.54
C ASP A 445 -2.96 -7.25 18.30
N TYR A 446 -1.79 -6.78 17.86
CA TYR A 446 -1.09 -7.37 16.74
C TYR A 446 0.42 -7.25 16.89
N SER A 447 1.15 -8.33 16.62
CA SER A 447 2.61 -8.42 16.79
C SER A 447 3.31 -8.63 15.45
N PRO A 448 3.65 -7.59 14.66
CA PRO A 448 4.18 -7.77 13.30
C PRO A 448 5.51 -8.54 13.23
N ARG A 449 6.29 -8.53 14.31
CA ARG A 449 7.50 -9.33 14.50
C ARG A 449 7.73 -9.62 15.98
N GLU A 450 8.59 -10.58 16.29
CA GLU A 450 9.03 -10.84 17.67
C GLU A 450 9.61 -9.57 18.31
N GLY A 451 9.26 -9.33 19.57
CA GLY A 451 9.66 -8.13 20.31
C GLY A 451 8.79 -6.89 20.08
N VAL A 452 7.84 -6.89 19.14
CA VAL A 452 6.97 -5.73 18.86
C VAL A 452 5.51 -6.14 18.99
N THR A 453 4.82 -5.74 20.05
CA THR A 453 3.39 -6.03 20.27
C THR A 453 2.57 -4.74 20.34
N GLY A 454 1.84 -4.45 19.28
CA GLY A 454 0.98 -3.28 19.17
C GLY A 454 -0.39 -3.52 19.79
N LEU A 455 -0.87 -2.56 20.57
CA LEU A 455 -2.19 -2.60 21.21
C LEU A 455 -3.20 -1.88 20.32
N MET A 456 -4.30 -2.54 20.00
CA MET A 456 -5.40 -1.97 19.23
C MET A 456 -6.50 -1.53 20.18
N GLN A 457 -6.67 -0.22 20.31
CA GLN A 457 -7.81 0.36 21.00
C GLN A 457 -8.85 0.86 19.99
N PRO A 458 -10.15 0.75 20.31
CA PRO A 458 -11.18 1.40 19.54
C PRO A 458 -10.99 2.91 19.65
N THR A 459 -11.06 3.58 18.52
CA THR A 459 -10.89 5.03 18.37
C THR A 459 -12.22 5.74 18.19
N MET A 460 -13.29 4.97 18.02
CA MET A 460 -14.68 5.41 18.02
C MET A 460 -15.61 4.20 18.27
N SER A 461 -16.88 4.47 18.57
CA SER A 461 -17.91 3.43 18.66
C SER A 461 -18.27 2.86 17.28
N PRO A 462 -18.76 1.61 17.19
CA PRO A 462 -19.24 1.02 15.95
C PRO A 462 -20.29 1.88 15.24
N VAL A 463 -20.10 2.13 13.94
CA VAL A 463 -21.04 2.92 13.11
C VAL A 463 -22.25 2.10 12.65
N ARG A 464 -22.11 0.78 12.59
CA ARG A 464 -23.16 -0.18 12.17
C ARG A 464 -23.47 -1.14 13.30
N ASP A 465 -24.61 -1.84 13.22
CA ASP A 465 -24.94 -2.96 14.12
C ASP A 465 -24.00 -4.15 13.84
N SER A 466 -22.81 -4.06 14.40
CA SER A 466 -21.66 -4.95 14.17
C SER A 466 -21.02 -5.29 15.50
N ARG A 467 -20.43 -6.49 15.59
CA ARG A 467 -19.78 -6.98 16.82
C ARG A 467 -18.39 -7.49 16.50
N PRO A 468 -17.37 -7.17 17.32
CA PRO A 468 -16.03 -7.70 17.10
C PRO A 468 -16.02 -9.23 17.05
N MET A 469 -15.22 -9.80 16.15
CA MET A 469 -15.08 -11.25 15.98
C MET A 469 -14.85 -11.98 17.30
N GLY A 470 -13.98 -11.46 18.17
CA GLY A 470 -13.70 -12.08 19.48
C GLY A 470 -14.96 -12.19 20.36
N ASP A 471 -15.78 -11.16 20.41
CA ASP A 471 -17.04 -11.13 21.17
C ASP A 471 -18.06 -12.10 20.58
N THR A 472 -18.17 -12.11 19.25
CA THR A 472 -19.08 -12.99 18.51
C THR A 472 -18.72 -14.46 18.75
N LEU A 473 -17.44 -14.82 18.68
CA LEU A 473 -16.95 -16.18 18.93
C LEU A 473 -17.17 -16.62 20.39
N LEU A 474 -16.90 -15.73 21.36
CA LEU A 474 -17.18 -15.98 22.77
C LEU A 474 -18.68 -16.23 23.03
N ALA A 475 -19.56 -15.41 22.43
CA ALA A 475 -21.00 -15.57 22.56
C ALA A 475 -21.51 -16.90 21.97
N ILE A 476 -21.04 -17.26 20.78
CA ILE A 476 -21.36 -18.55 20.13
C ILE A 476 -20.86 -19.72 20.99
N ALA A 477 -19.61 -19.67 21.45
CA ALA A 477 -19.04 -20.74 22.26
C ALA A 477 -19.82 -20.97 23.55
N ARG A 478 -20.16 -19.91 24.30
CA ARG A 478 -20.93 -20.03 25.54
C ARG A 478 -22.29 -20.71 25.29
N ALA A 479 -22.97 -20.35 24.22
CA ALA A 479 -24.26 -20.95 23.85
C ALA A 479 -24.12 -22.44 23.49
N VAL A 480 -23.13 -22.82 22.67
CA VAL A 480 -22.87 -24.23 22.29
C VAL A 480 -22.39 -25.07 23.48
N LEU A 481 -21.61 -24.47 24.38
CA LEU A 481 -21.09 -25.13 25.58
C LEU A 481 -22.13 -25.20 26.72
N ARG A 482 -23.27 -24.51 26.59
CA ARG A 482 -24.25 -24.29 27.69
C ARG A 482 -23.56 -23.79 28.96
N SER A 483 -22.66 -22.82 28.79
CA SER A 483 -21.85 -22.25 29.86
C SER A 483 -22.16 -20.77 30.08
N GLU A 484 -21.95 -20.28 31.29
CA GLU A 484 -22.13 -18.88 31.67
C GLU A 484 -20.79 -18.13 31.70
N ALA A 485 -20.83 -16.81 31.58
CA ALA A 485 -19.64 -15.99 31.81
C ALA A 485 -19.07 -16.26 33.22
N GLY A 486 -17.75 -16.37 33.32
CA GLY A 486 -17.01 -16.76 34.53
C GLY A 486 -16.79 -18.27 34.69
N LYS A 487 -17.37 -19.12 33.83
CA LYS A 487 -17.25 -20.58 33.91
C LYS A 487 -16.74 -21.18 32.60
N GLY A 488 -16.27 -22.43 32.67
CA GLY A 488 -15.86 -23.20 31.49
C GLY A 488 -14.52 -22.77 30.88
N PRO A 489 -14.18 -23.29 29.69
CA PRO A 489 -12.88 -23.07 29.04
C PRO A 489 -12.71 -21.65 28.45
N LEU A 490 -13.80 -20.90 28.32
CA LEU A 490 -13.85 -19.54 27.75
C LEU A 490 -14.66 -18.61 28.68
N PRO A 491 -14.14 -18.29 29.88
CA PRO A 491 -14.93 -17.61 30.92
C PRO A 491 -15.17 -16.11 30.69
N TRP A 492 -14.46 -15.46 29.77
CA TRP A 492 -14.56 -14.00 29.57
C TRP A 492 -15.89 -13.60 28.92
N ALA A 493 -16.49 -12.49 29.39
CA ALA A 493 -17.73 -11.98 28.80
C ALA A 493 -17.49 -11.34 27.43
N THR A 494 -16.42 -10.55 27.32
CA THR A 494 -15.98 -9.85 26.11
C THR A 494 -14.51 -10.12 25.81
N PHE A 495 -14.11 -9.87 24.57
CA PHE A 495 -12.74 -9.92 24.10
C PHE A 495 -11.88 -8.86 24.78
N GLU A 496 -12.43 -7.68 25.10
CA GLU A 496 -11.72 -6.67 25.89
C GLU A 496 -11.29 -7.22 27.25
N GLN A 497 -12.17 -7.93 27.96
CA GLN A 497 -11.83 -8.54 29.25
C GLN A 497 -10.76 -9.62 29.09
N TYR A 498 -10.86 -10.45 28.05
CA TYR A 498 -9.83 -11.43 27.72
C TYR A 498 -8.49 -10.75 27.42
N LEU A 499 -8.49 -9.72 26.58
CA LEU A 499 -7.31 -8.96 26.19
C LEU A 499 -6.61 -8.34 27.39
N LYS A 500 -7.35 -7.65 28.27
CA LYS A 500 -6.82 -7.07 29.51
C LYS A 500 -6.20 -8.14 30.42
N ALA A 501 -6.91 -9.25 30.65
CA ALA A 501 -6.39 -10.36 31.45
C ALA A 501 -5.11 -10.96 30.85
N MET A 502 -5.01 -10.98 29.52
CA MET A 502 -3.86 -11.49 28.78
C MET A 502 -2.68 -10.51 28.76
N TRP A 503 -2.93 -9.21 28.88
CA TRP A 503 -1.93 -8.16 28.90
C TRP A 503 -1.41 -7.81 30.29
N GLU A 504 -2.17 -8.05 31.36
CA GLU A 504 -1.72 -7.74 32.73
C GLU A 504 -0.33 -8.33 33.06
N PRO A 505 0.01 -9.59 32.69
CA PRO A 505 1.36 -10.11 32.92
C PRO A 505 2.45 -9.47 32.03
N LEU A 506 2.08 -8.84 30.91
CA LEU A 506 3.02 -8.16 30.02
C LEU A 506 3.35 -6.74 30.49
N VAL A 507 2.36 -6.07 31.08
CA VAL A 507 2.42 -4.67 31.54
C VAL A 507 1.76 -4.50 32.92
N PRO A 508 2.33 -5.09 33.99
CA PRO A 508 1.69 -5.10 35.30
C PRO A 508 1.40 -3.67 35.80
N GLY A 509 0.13 -3.33 36.00
CA GLY A 509 -0.31 -1.98 36.38
C GLY A 509 -0.08 -0.86 35.33
N GLU A 510 0.43 -1.19 34.14
CA GLU A 510 0.90 -0.21 33.13
C GLU A 510 0.07 -0.21 31.84
N TRP A 511 -1.15 -0.77 31.88
CA TRP A 511 -2.07 -0.81 30.74
C TRP A 511 -2.32 0.56 30.10
N ALA A 512 -2.52 1.61 30.91
CA ALA A 512 -2.74 2.97 30.41
C ALA A 512 -1.52 3.55 29.69
N ALA A 513 -0.31 3.26 30.14
CA ALA A 513 0.92 3.69 29.47
C ALA A 513 1.09 2.96 28.12
N ALA A 514 0.81 1.65 28.08
CA ALA A 514 0.81 0.88 26.85
C ALA A 514 -0.21 1.41 25.83
N LEU A 515 -1.42 1.77 26.27
CA LEU A 515 -2.44 2.39 25.42
C LEU A 515 -1.99 3.72 24.82
N ARG A 516 -1.42 4.62 25.63
CA ARG A 516 -0.94 5.92 25.14
C ARG A 516 0.17 5.78 24.10
N ARG A 517 1.09 4.82 24.33
CA ARG A 517 2.19 4.53 23.40
C ARG A 517 1.73 3.78 22.15
N GLY A 518 0.62 3.04 22.23
CA GLY A 518 0.10 2.16 21.17
C GLY A 518 0.63 0.73 21.22
N GLY A 519 1.26 0.32 22.31
CA GLY A 519 1.81 -1.04 22.48
C GLY A 519 3.09 -1.09 23.31
N VAL A 520 3.74 -2.24 23.28
CA VAL A 520 5.02 -2.50 23.94
C VAL A 520 6.03 -3.11 22.98
N TRP A 521 7.26 -2.64 23.07
CA TRP A 521 8.35 -3.08 22.22
C TRP A 521 9.58 -3.36 23.08
N LYS A 522 10.25 -4.49 22.80
CA LYS A 522 11.49 -4.95 23.43
C LYS A 522 12.39 -5.50 22.34
N GLU A 523 13.69 -5.24 22.43
CA GLU A 523 14.63 -5.84 21.48
C GLU A 523 14.77 -7.34 21.81
N PRO A 524 14.42 -8.25 20.88
CA PRO A 524 14.58 -9.68 21.10
C PRO A 524 16.05 -10.07 21.10
N ALA A 525 16.41 -11.12 21.85
CA ALA A 525 17.77 -11.64 21.86
C ALA A 525 18.17 -12.12 20.44
N PRO A 526 19.35 -11.76 19.92
CA PRO A 526 19.85 -12.30 18.67
C PRO A 526 19.96 -13.82 18.73
N VAL A 527 19.51 -14.49 17.68
CA VAL A 527 19.64 -15.95 17.54
C VAL A 527 20.78 -16.24 16.58
N VAL A 528 21.84 -16.86 17.11
CA VAL A 528 22.97 -17.31 16.30
C VAL A 528 22.57 -18.58 15.55
N VAL A 529 22.81 -18.59 14.24
CA VAL A 529 22.57 -19.75 13.37
C VAL A 529 23.82 -20.06 12.57
N ASN A 530 24.00 -21.33 12.20
CA ASN A 530 25.05 -21.77 11.30
C ASN A 530 24.44 -22.24 9.99
N ALA A 531 25.04 -21.83 8.87
CA ALA A 531 24.61 -22.26 7.56
C ALA A 531 25.03 -23.72 7.32
N ARG A 532 24.05 -24.60 7.09
CA ARG A 532 24.26 -25.91 6.50
C ARG A 532 24.48 -25.71 5.00
N VAL A 533 25.73 -25.89 4.58
CA VAL A 533 26.11 -25.86 3.17
C VAL A 533 25.84 -27.24 2.59
N ALA A 534 24.90 -27.32 1.65
CA ALA A 534 24.57 -28.54 0.92
C ALA A 534 24.32 -28.18 -0.54
N ARG A 535 24.47 -29.16 -1.44
CA ARG A 535 24.10 -29.03 -2.83
C ARG A 535 22.61 -28.72 -2.97
N VAL A 536 22.30 -27.78 -3.86
CA VAL A 536 20.94 -27.37 -4.20
C VAL A 536 20.78 -27.50 -5.70
N ASP A 537 19.87 -28.35 -6.15
CA ASP A 537 19.52 -28.44 -7.55
C ASP A 537 18.38 -27.46 -7.83
N VAL A 538 18.71 -26.31 -8.42
CA VAL A 538 17.73 -25.34 -8.89
C VAL A 538 17.45 -25.63 -10.36
N THR A 539 16.19 -25.89 -10.70
CA THR A 539 15.71 -25.95 -12.09
C THR A 539 14.71 -24.82 -12.34
N PRO A 540 14.53 -24.39 -13.60
CA PRO A 540 13.43 -23.50 -13.96
C PRO A 540 12.07 -24.06 -13.48
N PRO A 541 11.08 -23.20 -13.18
CA PRO A 541 9.79 -23.63 -12.69
C PRO A 541 9.00 -24.38 -13.75
N THR A 542 8.19 -25.33 -13.31
CA THR A 542 7.22 -26.03 -14.16
C THR A 542 6.03 -25.11 -14.42
N LEU A 543 5.73 -24.88 -15.70
CA LEU A 543 4.63 -24.02 -16.12
C LEU A 543 3.56 -24.83 -16.86
N ALA A 544 2.31 -24.78 -16.40
CA ALA A 544 1.17 -25.40 -17.07
C ALA A 544 0.63 -24.52 -18.20
N GLY A 545 0.25 -25.12 -19.33
CA GLY A 545 -0.30 -24.40 -20.48
C GLY A 545 0.47 -24.69 -21.76
N ASP A 546 0.14 -23.96 -22.82
CA ASP A 546 0.77 -24.11 -24.14
C ASP A 546 2.28 -23.81 -24.06
N ALA A 547 3.09 -24.65 -24.72
CA ALA A 547 4.54 -24.47 -24.78
C ALA A 547 4.96 -23.16 -25.45
N ASP A 548 4.17 -22.71 -26.45
CA ASP A 548 4.37 -21.46 -27.17
C ASP A 548 3.71 -20.25 -26.47
N GLY A 549 3.07 -20.48 -25.31
CA GLY A 549 2.44 -19.43 -24.51
C GLY A 549 3.43 -18.54 -23.74
N PHE A 550 2.93 -17.39 -23.29
CA PHE A 550 3.70 -16.43 -22.49
C PHE A 550 3.61 -16.77 -21.00
N THR A 551 4.71 -16.60 -20.27
CA THR A 551 4.71 -16.78 -18.81
C THR A 551 3.88 -15.68 -18.15
N LEU A 552 2.92 -16.04 -17.30
CA LEU A 552 2.11 -15.06 -16.55
C LEU A 552 2.83 -14.66 -15.26
N LEU A 553 3.12 -13.37 -15.11
CA LEU A 553 3.49 -12.76 -13.83
C LEU A 553 2.26 -12.12 -13.19
N ALA A 554 1.65 -12.83 -12.25
CA ALA A 554 0.61 -12.28 -11.38
C ALA A 554 1.29 -11.60 -10.17
N TYR A 555 1.37 -10.26 -10.18
CA TYR A 555 2.11 -9.51 -9.16
C TYR A 555 1.16 -8.75 -8.21
N PRO A 556 1.43 -8.71 -6.89
CA PRO A 556 0.60 -7.96 -5.95
C PRO A 556 0.53 -6.45 -6.26
N SER A 557 -0.65 -5.86 -6.15
CA SER A 557 -0.80 -4.42 -6.30
C SER A 557 -0.35 -3.67 -5.05
N LEU A 558 0.49 -2.64 -5.20
CA LEU A 558 0.78 -1.69 -4.11
C LEU A 558 -0.49 -1.01 -3.58
N ARG A 559 -1.48 -0.74 -4.46
CA ARG A 559 -2.72 -0.07 -4.08
C ARG A 559 -3.67 -1.02 -3.38
N PHE A 560 -3.87 -2.22 -3.94
CA PHE A 560 -4.96 -3.11 -3.51
C PHE A 560 -4.52 -4.31 -2.69
N TYR A 561 -3.22 -4.58 -2.61
CA TYR A 561 -2.65 -5.77 -1.98
C TYR A 561 -3.24 -7.05 -2.59
N ASP A 562 -4.05 -7.79 -1.84
CA ASP A 562 -4.78 -8.99 -2.26
C ASP A 562 -6.22 -8.71 -2.74
N GLY A 563 -6.60 -7.44 -2.84
CA GLY A 563 -7.92 -6.96 -3.22
C GLY A 563 -8.72 -6.33 -2.08
N ARG A 564 -8.26 -6.46 -0.82
CA ARG A 564 -8.94 -5.82 0.32
C ARG A 564 -8.98 -4.29 0.24
N GLY A 565 -7.99 -3.66 -0.41
CA GLY A 565 -7.97 -2.21 -0.63
C GLY A 565 -8.77 -1.73 -1.84
N ALA A 566 -9.26 -2.63 -2.70
CA ALA A 566 -9.89 -2.26 -3.97
C ALA A 566 -11.27 -1.61 -3.82
N SER A 567 -11.92 -1.77 -2.66
CA SER A 567 -13.19 -1.09 -2.38
C SER A 567 -13.02 0.39 -2.04
N HIS A 568 -11.80 0.86 -1.75
CA HIS A 568 -11.53 2.25 -1.40
C HIS A 568 -11.34 3.12 -2.65
N ALA A 569 -12.28 4.04 -2.90
CA ALA A 569 -12.23 4.94 -4.06
C ALA A 569 -10.98 5.84 -4.10
N TRP A 570 -10.40 6.24 -2.96
CA TRP A 570 -9.14 6.96 -2.93
C TRP A 570 -7.99 6.13 -3.51
N LEU A 571 -7.97 4.81 -3.29
CA LEU A 571 -6.95 3.92 -3.87
C LEU A 571 -7.22 3.63 -5.35
N GLN A 572 -8.49 3.56 -5.75
CA GLN A 572 -8.88 3.42 -7.16
C GLN A 572 -8.41 4.61 -8.02
N GLU A 573 -8.52 5.82 -7.47
CA GLU A 573 -8.14 7.05 -8.15
C GLU A 573 -6.68 7.48 -7.91
N ALA A 574 -6.00 6.90 -6.92
CA ALA A 574 -4.57 7.04 -6.76
C ALA A 574 -3.86 6.41 -7.99
N PRO A 575 -2.96 7.15 -8.69
CA PRO A 575 -2.27 6.60 -9.86
C PRO A 575 -1.43 5.38 -9.50
N ASP A 576 -1.46 4.36 -10.36
CA ASP A 576 -0.40 3.35 -10.34
C ASP A 576 0.95 4.01 -10.62
N THR A 577 1.98 3.62 -9.87
CA THR A 577 3.28 4.30 -9.95
C THR A 577 3.96 4.15 -11.30
N MET A 578 3.84 2.96 -11.90
CA MET A 578 4.56 2.60 -13.11
C MET A 578 3.82 3.01 -14.37
N THR A 579 2.50 2.82 -14.39
CA THR A 579 1.65 3.05 -15.58
C THR A 579 0.85 4.34 -15.50
N GLN A 580 0.75 4.96 -14.31
CA GLN A 580 -0.11 6.13 -14.03
C GLN A 580 -1.60 5.87 -14.31
N ALA A 581 -1.99 4.59 -14.46
CA ALA A 581 -3.35 4.17 -14.67
C ALA A 581 -4.17 4.28 -13.37
N VAL A 582 -5.40 4.75 -13.51
CA VAL A 582 -6.40 4.82 -12.43
C VAL A 582 -7.68 4.10 -12.86
N TRP A 583 -8.42 3.55 -11.89
CA TRP A 583 -9.66 2.80 -12.08
C TRP A 583 -9.59 1.54 -12.94
N ASP A 584 -8.77 1.46 -13.97
CA ASP A 584 -8.72 0.35 -14.91
C ASP A 584 -7.74 -0.76 -14.48
N PRO A 585 -8.07 -2.05 -14.68
CA PRO A 585 -7.07 -3.11 -14.74
C PRO A 585 -6.37 -3.08 -16.09
N TRP A 586 -5.23 -3.76 -16.21
CA TRP A 586 -4.52 -3.93 -17.48
C TRP A 586 -3.73 -5.23 -17.51
N VAL A 587 -3.36 -5.66 -18.71
CA VAL A 587 -2.28 -6.62 -18.93
C VAL A 587 -1.10 -5.90 -19.54
N GLU A 588 0.07 -6.03 -18.93
CA GLU A 588 1.33 -5.55 -19.49
C GLU A 588 1.85 -6.55 -20.51
N ILE A 589 2.16 -6.04 -21.71
CA ILE A 589 2.71 -6.83 -22.81
C ILE A 589 3.99 -6.13 -23.28
N ALA A 590 5.06 -6.91 -23.45
CA ALA A 590 6.34 -6.40 -23.94
C ALA A 590 6.17 -5.73 -25.32
N ALA A 591 6.85 -4.61 -25.54
CA ALA A 591 6.71 -3.81 -26.76
C ALA A 591 6.98 -4.63 -28.04
N GLU A 592 7.99 -5.48 -28.03
CA GLU A 592 8.36 -6.34 -29.14
C GLU A 592 7.29 -7.41 -29.41
N THR A 593 6.72 -7.97 -28.35
CA THR A 593 5.64 -8.96 -28.43
C THR A 593 4.35 -8.32 -28.93
N ALA A 594 4.01 -7.13 -28.43
CA ALA A 594 2.84 -6.38 -28.87
C ALA A 594 2.93 -6.02 -30.36
N ALA A 595 4.11 -5.58 -30.83
CA ALA A 595 4.35 -5.29 -32.23
C ALA A 595 4.17 -6.53 -33.13
N LYS A 596 4.73 -7.68 -32.73
CA LYS A 596 4.59 -8.95 -33.47
C LYS A 596 3.14 -9.43 -33.56
N LEU A 597 2.35 -9.22 -32.50
CA LEU A 597 0.94 -9.64 -32.42
C LEU A 597 -0.05 -8.57 -32.94
N GLY A 598 0.45 -7.40 -33.37
CA GLY A 598 -0.40 -6.28 -33.80
C GLY A 598 -1.33 -5.75 -32.70
N ILE A 599 -0.87 -5.77 -31.45
CA ILE A 599 -1.62 -5.30 -30.28
C ILE A 599 -1.20 -3.86 -29.95
N ALA A 600 -2.17 -2.96 -29.88
CA ALA A 600 -1.95 -1.58 -29.46
C ALA A 600 -2.41 -1.34 -28.01
N ARG A 601 -1.92 -0.26 -27.39
CA ARG A 601 -2.39 0.16 -26.05
C ARG A 601 -3.91 0.38 -26.06
N GLY A 602 -4.59 -0.22 -25.09
CA GLY A 602 -6.05 -0.16 -24.92
C GLY A 602 -6.82 -1.17 -25.77
N ASP A 603 -6.18 -1.98 -26.61
CA ASP A 603 -6.84 -3.13 -27.22
C ASP A 603 -7.23 -4.13 -26.12
N VAL A 604 -8.45 -4.64 -26.16
CA VAL A 604 -8.86 -5.70 -25.23
C VAL A 604 -8.35 -7.04 -25.72
N VAL A 605 -7.61 -7.72 -24.86
CA VAL A 605 -7.02 -9.03 -25.13
C VAL A 605 -7.54 -10.04 -24.12
N ARG A 606 -7.81 -11.24 -24.62
CA ARG A 606 -8.17 -12.41 -23.82
C ARG A 606 -6.91 -13.18 -23.47
N LEU A 607 -6.64 -13.32 -22.18
CA LEU A 607 -5.62 -14.21 -21.64
C LEU A 607 -6.28 -15.55 -21.34
N THR A 608 -5.73 -16.64 -21.85
CA THR A 608 -6.28 -17.99 -21.61
C THR A 608 -5.21 -18.90 -21.01
N SER A 609 -5.55 -19.56 -19.91
CA SER A 609 -4.78 -20.62 -19.25
C SER A 609 -5.60 -21.92 -19.25
N PRO A 610 -5.02 -23.07 -18.87
CA PRO A 610 -5.79 -24.29 -18.61
C PRO A 610 -6.86 -24.15 -17.51
N HIS A 611 -6.78 -23.12 -16.67
CA HIS A 611 -7.64 -22.93 -15.51
C HIS A 611 -8.77 -21.92 -15.74
N GLY A 612 -8.70 -21.12 -16.81
CA GLY A 612 -9.70 -20.11 -17.12
C GLY A 612 -9.19 -19.05 -18.08
N SER A 613 -10.04 -18.05 -18.34
CA SER A 613 -9.71 -16.89 -19.16
C SER A 613 -10.22 -15.59 -18.54
N ILE A 614 -9.50 -14.50 -18.81
CA ILE A 614 -9.89 -13.13 -18.43
C ILE A 614 -9.65 -12.20 -19.62
N GLU A 615 -10.40 -11.11 -19.69
CA GLU A 615 -10.25 -10.08 -20.74
C GLU A 615 -9.84 -8.77 -20.11
N LEU A 616 -8.70 -8.22 -20.56
CA LEU A 616 -8.11 -7.00 -20.02
C LEU A 616 -7.61 -6.09 -21.16
N PRO A 617 -7.66 -4.77 -20.99
CA PRO A 617 -7.00 -3.84 -21.90
C PRO A 617 -5.47 -3.99 -21.84
N ALA A 618 -4.82 -3.93 -22.99
CA ALA A 618 -3.38 -4.04 -23.11
C ALA A 618 -2.67 -2.72 -22.72
N TYR A 619 -1.62 -2.84 -21.90
CA TYR A 619 -0.62 -1.82 -21.67
C TYR A 619 0.70 -2.27 -22.31
N VAL A 620 1.15 -1.58 -23.35
CA VAL A 620 2.42 -1.88 -24.02
C VAL A 620 3.57 -1.31 -23.18
N SER A 621 4.48 -2.18 -22.75
CA SER A 621 5.62 -1.85 -21.88
C SER A 621 6.96 -2.23 -22.51
N PRO A 622 7.94 -1.32 -22.59
CA PRO A 622 9.29 -1.66 -23.06
C PRO A 622 10.16 -2.32 -21.97
N THR A 623 9.69 -2.31 -20.72
CA THR A 623 10.43 -2.76 -19.53
C THR A 623 9.94 -4.10 -19.00
N LEU A 624 9.43 -4.94 -19.89
CA LEU A 624 8.97 -6.30 -19.60
C LEU A 624 9.74 -7.30 -20.48
N HIS A 625 10.12 -8.43 -19.92
CA HIS A 625 10.77 -9.50 -20.68
C HIS A 625 9.82 -10.05 -21.78
N PRO A 626 10.26 -10.23 -23.05
CA PRO A 626 9.38 -10.59 -24.18
C PRO A 626 8.60 -11.90 -24.08
N ARG A 627 9.12 -12.88 -23.30
CA ARG A 627 8.46 -14.17 -23.03
C ARG A 627 7.36 -14.10 -21.96
N THR A 628 7.01 -12.90 -21.51
CA THR A 628 6.22 -12.70 -20.29
C THR A 628 5.09 -11.72 -20.53
N VAL A 629 3.97 -11.94 -19.83
CA VAL A 629 2.91 -10.96 -19.63
C VAL A 629 2.71 -10.75 -18.13
N ALA A 630 2.40 -9.52 -17.71
CA ALA A 630 2.23 -9.21 -16.30
C ALA A 630 0.86 -8.60 -16.02
N VAL A 631 0.23 -9.01 -14.92
CA VAL A 631 -1.09 -8.51 -14.51
C VAL A 631 -1.09 -8.25 -13.01
N PRO A 632 -1.50 -7.04 -12.55
CA PRO A 632 -1.62 -6.76 -11.12
C PRO A 632 -2.77 -7.57 -10.49
N VAL A 633 -2.48 -8.18 -9.35
CA VAL A 633 -3.44 -8.88 -8.49
C VAL A 633 -4.22 -7.87 -7.65
N GLY A 634 -5.49 -8.19 -7.37
CA GLY A 634 -6.30 -7.46 -6.39
C GLY A 634 -7.24 -6.41 -6.98
N HIS A 635 -7.36 -6.31 -8.31
CA HIS A 635 -8.35 -5.38 -8.88
C HIS A 635 -9.78 -5.92 -8.82
N ARG A 636 -10.68 -5.13 -8.25
CA ARG A 636 -12.15 -5.34 -8.26
C ARG A 636 -12.85 -4.01 -7.99
N TYR A 637 -14.15 -3.94 -8.23
CA TYR A 637 -14.98 -2.78 -7.90
C TYR A 637 -15.94 -3.10 -6.76
N ALA A 638 -16.13 -2.14 -5.85
CA ALA A 638 -17.18 -2.23 -4.85
C ALA A 638 -18.56 -1.98 -5.51
N PRO A 639 -19.65 -2.51 -4.93
CA PRO A 639 -21.01 -2.27 -5.44
C PRO A 639 -21.32 -0.79 -5.68
N TYR A 640 -20.94 0.12 -4.78
CA TYR A 640 -21.20 1.56 -4.96
C TYR A 640 -20.36 2.24 -6.05
N HIS A 641 -19.28 1.62 -6.54
CA HIS A 641 -18.46 2.18 -7.63
C HIS A 641 -19.17 2.05 -8.99
N VAL A 642 -19.85 0.93 -9.23
CA VAL A 642 -20.44 0.53 -10.52
C VAL A 642 -21.57 1.45 -11.04
N PRO A 643 -22.43 2.06 -10.21
CA PRO A 643 -23.38 3.06 -10.71
C PRO A 643 -22.75 4.45 -10.86
N ARG A 644 -21.55 4.70 -10.34
CA ARG A 644 -21.05 6.06 -10.05
C ARG A 644 -19.77 6.45 -10.77
N TYR A 645 -18.80 5.53 -10.84
CA TYR A 645 -17.44 5.83 -11.29
C TYR A 645 -16.98 4.98 -12.47
N VAL A 646 -17.49 3.75 -12.60
CA VAL A 646 -17.05 2.74 -13.58
C VAL A 646 -18.23 1.88 -14.03
N ALA A 647 -18.13 1.23 -15.19
CA ALA A 647 -19.12 0.23 -15.59
C ALA A 647 -18.87 -1.12 -14.89
N ALA A 648 -19.91 -1.96 -14.82
CA ALA A 648 -19.80 -3.31 -14.29
C ALA A 648 -18.85 -4.14 -15.20
N PRO A 649 -17.89 -4.88 -14.63
CA PRO A 649 -17.02 -5.72 -15.43
C PRO A 649 -17.79 -6.98 -15.90
N ALA A 650 -17.43 -7.49 -17.08
CA ALA A 650 -18.06 -8.69 -17.64
C ALA A 650 -17.66 -9.99 -16.91
N GLY A 651 -16.60 -9.96 -16.10
CA GLY A 651 -16.08 -11.10 -15.36
C GLY A 651 -15.03 -10.68 -14.34
N THR A 652 -14.27 -11.65 -13.84
CA THR A 652 -13.16 -11.37 -12.93
C THR A 652 -12.06 -10.58 -13.62
N LEU A 653 -11.50 -9.63 -12.88
CA LEU A 653 -10.36 -8.80 -13.31
C LEU A 653 -9.04 -9.27 -12.66
N ASN A 654 -9.10 -10.30 -11.81
CA ASN A 654 -7.97 -10.76 -11.00
C ASN A 654 -7.26 -11.95 -11.67
N PRO A 655 -5.94 -11.86 -11.98
CA PRO A 655 -5.20 -12.93 -12.64
C PRO A 655 -5.06 -14.21 -11.81
N VAL A 656 -5.35 -14.17 -10.50
CA VAL A 656 -5.37 -15.39 -9.65
C VAL A 656 -6.34 -16.45 -10.18
N ALA A 657 -7.40 -16.05 -10.90
CA ALA A 657 -8.32 -16.96 -11.55
C ALA A 657 -7.67 -17.83 -12.66
N LEU A 658 -6.51 -17.43 -13.18
CA LEU A 658 -5.76 -18.18 -14.21
C LEU A 658 -4.75 -19.17 -13.61
N LEU A 659 -4.53 -19.14 -12.30
CA LEU A 659 -3.49 -19.94 -11.64
C LEU A 659 -3.96 -21.36 -11.30
N GLY A 660 -3.01 -22.30 -11.28
CA GLY A 660 -3.24 -23.69 -10.91
C GLY A 660 -3.35 -23.91 -9.40
N ALA A 661 -3.84 -25.08 -9.00
CA ALA A 661 -4.05 -25.43 -7.59
C ALA A 661 -2.79 -25.87 -6.85
N SER A 662 -1.72 -26.24 -7.57
CA SER A 662 -0.57 -26.95 -7.02
C SER A 662 0.20 -26.13 -5.97
N ALA A 663 0.53 -26.78 -4.85
CA ALA A 663 1.46 -26.25 -3.86
C ALA A 663 2.90 -26.64 -4.21
N GLU A 664 3.86 -25.77 -3.93
CA GLU A 664 5.29 -26.04 -4.11
C GLU A 664 5.76 -27.11 -3.11
N THR A 665 6.51 -28.11 -3.59
CA THR A 665 6.79 -29.33 -2.82
C THR A 665 7.61 -29.11 -1.55
N GLY A 666 8.56 -28.16 -1.55
CA GLY A 666 9.43 -27.88 -0.40
C GLY A 666 8.76 -27.08 0.72
N SER A 667 7.91 -26.12 0.38
CA SER A 667 7.31 -25.18 1.33
C SER A 667 5.83 -25.41 1.59
N GLY A 668 5.11 -26.06 0.66
CA GLY A 668 3.65 -26.10 0.65
C GLY A 668 3.00 -24.74 0.32
N GLY A 669 3.77 -23.76 -0.17
CA GLY A 669 3.27 -22.45 -0.59
C GLY A 669 2.63 -22.47 -1.99
N PRO A 670 1.89 -21.41 -2.37
CA PRO A 670 1.28 -21.31 -3.70
C PRO A 670 2.34 -21.02 -4.79
N ALA A 671 2.13 -21.55 -5.99
CA ALA A 671 2.94 -21.24 -7.17
C ALA A 671 2.25 -20.15 -8.02
N TYR A 672 2.59 -18.88 -7.75
CA TYR A 672 2.11 -17.74 -8.55
C TYR A 672 2.73 -17.71 -9.95
N LEU A 673 4.00 -18.12 -10.06
CA LEU A 673 4.69 -18.37 -11.32
C LEU A 673 4.54 -19.85 -11.70
N GLY A 674 3.37 -20.21 -12.23
CA GLY A 674 3.03 -21.61 -12.51
C GLY A 674 2.32 -21.88 -13.83
N VAL A 675 2.02 -20.84 -14.62
CA VAL A 675 1.21 -20.99 -15.84
C VAL A 675 1.77 -20.20 -17.02
N ARG A 676 1.54 -20.73 -18.22
CA ARG A 676 1.62 -20.02 -19.48
C ARG A 676 0.23 -19.66 -19.96
N VAL A 677 0.12 -18.48 -20.57
CA VAL A 677 -1.12 -17.97 -21.15
C VAL A 677 -0.94 -17.67 -22.63
N THR A 678 -1.98 -17.93 -23.40
CA THR A 678 -2.09 -17.46 -24.78
C THR A 678 -2.83 -16.13 -24.83
N LEU A 679 -2.50 -15.31 -25.83
CA LEU A 679 -3.11 -14.00 -26.05
C LEU A 679 -3.96 -14.03 -27.32
N ALA A 680 -5.21 -13.58 -27.22
CA ALA A 680 -6.07 -13.39 -28.38
C ALA A 680 -6.71 -11.99 -28.34
N ARG A 681 -6.67 -11.26 -29.47
CA ARG A 681 -7.38 -9.98 -29.60
C ARG A 681 -8.89 -10.25 -29.67
N THR A 682 -9.68 -9.49 -28.92
CA THR A 682 -11.15 -9.63 -28.97
C THR A 682 -11.78 -8.72 -30.02
N GLY A 683 -11.03 -7.73 -30.53
CA GLY A 683 -11.52 -6.67 -31.40
C GLY A 683 -12.14 -5.49 -30.65
N ALA A 684 -12.39 -5.63 -29.34
CA ALA A 684 -12.86 -4.53 -28.50
C ALA A 684 -11.70 -3.60 -28.11
N ARG A 685 -12.03 -2.33 -27.81
CA ARG A 685 -11.07 -1.32 -27.36
C ARG A 685 -11.57 -0.66 -26.08
N HIS A 686 -10.69 -0.57 -25.09
CA HIS A 686 -10.92 0.08 -23.80
C HIS A 686 -9.70 0.94 -23.45
N PRO A 687 -9.70 2.24 -23.82
CA PRO A 687 -8.59 3.14 -23.51
C PRO A 687 -8.43 3.30 -22.00
N LEU A 688 -7.22 3.02 -21.50
CA LEU A 688 -6.88 3.15 -20.09
C LEU A 688 -6.94 4.62 -19.62
N ALA A 689 -7.49 4.87 -18.43
CA ALA A 689 -7.43 6.17 -17.78
C ALA A 689 -6.03 6.42 -17.18
N ILE A 690 -5.10 6.96 -17.98
CA ILE A 690 -3.73 7.27 -17.58
C ILE A 690 -3.61 8.76 -17.29
N LEU A 691 -3.13 9.14 -16.09
CA LEU A 691 -3.06 10.55 -15.68
C LEU A 691 -1.83 11.30 -16.20
N GLN A 692 -0.78 10.60 -16.61
CA GLN A 692 0.44 11.19 -17.15
C GLN A 692 0.55 10.87 -18.64
N ALA A 693 0.56 11.91 -19.49
CA ALA A 693 0.50 11.72 -20.95
C ALA A 693 1.77 11.11 -21.54
N THR A 694 2.95 11.46 -21.02
CA THR A 694 4.26 10.97 -21.46
C THR A 694 5.16 10.73 -20.25
N HIS A 695 6.07 9.76 -20.36
CA HIS A 695 7.14 9.50 -19.39
C HIS A 695 8.49 10.06 -19.83
N ASP A 696 8.56 10.67 -21.01
CA ASP A 696 9.74 11.36 -21.52
C ASP A 696 9.70 12.84 -21.10
N GLN A 697 10.80 13.37 -20.60
CA GLN A 697 10.91 14.79 -20.25
C GLN A 697 11.07 15.70 -21.47
N GLU A 698 11.36 15.16 -22.65
CA GLU A 698 11.60 15.88 -23.91
C GLU A 698 12.76 16.88 -23.77
N GLY A 699 13.81 16.50 -23.03
CA GLY A 699 14.99 17.34 -22.77
C GLY A 699 14.75 18.54 -21.85
N ARG A 700 13.65 18.58 -21.09
CA ARG A 700 13.29 19.73 -20.22
C ARG A 700 13.90 19.71 -18.82
N GLU A 701 14.65 18.66 -18.47
CA GLU A 701 15.38 18.53 -17.20
C GLU A 701 14.55 18.87 -15.95
N LEU A 702 13.29 18.41 -15.90
CA LEU A 702 12.36 18.66 -14.78
C LEU A 702 12.80 17.89 -13.53
N ALA A 703 13.00 16.58 -13.67
CA ALA A 703 13.63 15.73 -12.69
C ALA A 703 15.11 15.60 -13.04
N GLN A 704 15.96 16.23 -12.23
CA GLN A 704 17.40 16.25 -12.47
C GLN A 704 18.09 15.13 -11.70
N ALA A 705 19.08 14.54 -12.35
CA ALA A 705 19.98 13.55 -11.77
C ALA A 705 21.43 14.05 -11.86
N MET A 706 22.29 13.50 -11.03
CA MET A 706 23.74 13.72 -11.11
C MET A 706 24.49 12.46 -10.68
N ASP A 707 25.67 12.25 -11.22
CA ASP A 707 26.52 11.11 -10.84
C ASP A 707 27.04 11.24 -9.39
N LEU A 708 27.26 10.09 -8.73
CA LEU A 708 27.75 9.99 -7.36
C LEU A 708 29.10 10.68 -7.16
N ARG A 709 30.02 10.59 -8.13
CA ARG A 709 31.30 11.31 -8.07
C ARG A 709 31.07 12.82 -8.07
N ALA A 710 30.22 13.31 -8.98
CA ALA A 710 29.88 14.72 -9.04
C ALA A 710 29.19 15.20 -7.74
N ALA A 711 28.30 14.38 -7.17
CA ALA A 711 27.65 14.67 -5.89
C ALA A 711 28.65 14.76 -4.73
N ARG A 712 29.66 13.89 -4.69
CA ARG A 712 30.76 13.95 -3.71
C ARG A 712 31.61 15.20 -3.90
N GLU A 713 31.97 15.53 -5.13
CA GLU A 713 32.76 16.72 -5.43
C GLU A 713 32.01 18.01 -5.05
N GLN A 714 30.71 18.12 -5.36
CA GLN A 714 29.88 19.26 -4.97
C GLN A 714 29.66 19.33 -3.45
N ALA A 715 29.52 18.19 -2.77
CA ALA A 715 29.42 18.18 -1.30
C ALA A 715 30.67 18.76 -0.62
N LEU A 716 31.85 18.65 -1.24
CA LEU A 716 33.09 19.24 -0.76
C LEU A 716 33.25 20.72 -1.13
N ARG A 717 32.87 21.09 -2.35
CA ARG A 717 33.01 22.48 -2.87
C ARG A 717 31.96 23.45 -2.33
N GLY A 718 30.83 22.93 -1.87
CA GLY A 718 29.66 23.75 -1.52
C GLY A 718 28.80 24.05 -2.75
N ARG A 719 27.69 24.76 -2.52
CA ARG A 719 26.77 25.15 -3.59
C ARG A 719 27.43 26.23 -4.46
N GLU A 720 27.38 26.06 -5.78
CA GLU A 720 27.75 27.14 -6.71
C GLU A 720 26.68 28.23 -6.68
N ASP A 721 27.11 29.49 -6.58
CA ASP A 721 26.21 30.64 -6.63
C ASP A 721 25.66 30.77 -8.05
N HIS A 722 24.38 30.47 -8.22
CA HIS A 722 23.67 30.76 -9.45
C HIS A 722 23.29 32.25 -9.47
N GLU A 723 23.59 32.91 -10.58
CA GLU A 723 23.22 34.31 -10.79
C GLU A 723 21.69 34.42 -10.77
N ALA A 724 21.15 35.24 -9.85
CA ALA A 724 19.72 35.37 -9.71
C ALA A 724 19.12 35.92 -11.01
N HIS A 725 18.08 35.25 -11.53
CA HIS A 725 17.39 35.75 -12.71
C HIS A 725 16.87 37.17 -12.47
N PRO A 726 17.12 38.11 -13.40
CA PRO A 726 16.65 39.48 -13.27
C PRO A 726 15.12 39.49 -13.17
N SER A 727 14.58 40.29 -12.25
CA SER A 727 13.14 40.47 -12.09
C SER A 727 12.79 41.95 -12.14
N MET A 728 11.69 42.27 -12.84
CA MET A 728 11.08 43.60 -12.79
C MET A 728 10.27 43.81 -11.51
N TYR A 729 10.00 42.74 -10.75
CA TYR A 729 9.32 42.82 -9.47
C TYR A 729 10.33 43.16 -8.37
N PRO A 730 9.96 44.01 -7.40
CA PRO A 730 10.82 44.27 -6.25
C PRO A 730 10.93 43.02 -5.38
N ASP A 731 12.12 42.83 -4.81
CA ASP A 731 12.36 41.75 -3.84
C ASP A 731 11.43 41.92 -2.63
N GLN A 732 10.80 40.82 -2.24
CA GLN A 732 9.81 40.81 -1.17
C GLN A 732 10.50 40.63 0.18
N ARG A 733 10.02 41.37 1.19
CA ARG A 733 10.45 41.19 2.58
C ARG A 733 9.37 40.43 3.34
N TYR A 734 9.77 39.35 4.01
CA TYR A 734 8.89 38.53 4.83
C TYR A 734 9.14 38.85 6.32
N PRO A 735 8.29 39.66 6.98
CA PRO A 735 8.54 40.12 8.36
C PRO A 735 8.49 38.97 9.37
N GLY A 736 7.54 38.05 9.23
CA GLY A 736 7.35 36.89 10.09
C GLY A 736 8.08 35.64 9.59
N TYR A 737 7.35 34.53 9.56
CA TYR A 737 7.81 33.25 9.02
C TYR A 737 7.93 33.30 7.49
N ARG A 738 8.76 32.42 6.91
CA ARG A 738 8.79 32.16 5.46
C ARG A 738 8.69 30.66 5.26
N TRP A 739 7.51 30.19 4.87
CA TRP A 739 7.28 28.76 4.69
C TRP A 739 7.87 28.26 3.38
N GLY A 740 8.54 27.12 3.43
CA GLY A 740 9.10 26.46 2.26
C GLY A 740 9.16 24.95 2.43
N MET A 741 9.48 24.27 1.32
CA MET A 741 9.56 22.82 1.28
C MET A 741 10.79 22.38 0.49
N ALA A 742 11.48 21.37 0.98
CA ALA A 742 12.55 20.67 0.26
C ALA A 742 12.07 19.25 -0.09
N ILE A 743 12.30 18.81 -1.32
CA ILE A 743 11.93 17.48 -1.80
C ILE A 743 13.18 16.79 -2.33
N ASP A 744 13.63 15.74 -1.64
CA ASP A 744 14.77 14.93 -2.07
C ASP A 744 14.30 13.88 -3.10
N VAL A 745 14.60 14.12 -4.38
CA VAL A 745 14.24 13.20 -5.48
C VAL A 745 15.02 11.88 -5.35
N ASP A 746 16.21 11.92 -4.74
CA ASP A 746 17.00 10.72 -4.47
C ASP A 746 16.33 9.76 -3.47
N ALA A 747 15.68 10.33 -2.46
CA ALA A 747 14.92 9.57 -1.47
C ALA A 747 13.50 9.19 -1.94
N CYS A 748 13.01 9.77 -3.03
CA CYS A 748 11.64 9.54 -3.48
C CYS A 748 11.53 8.21 -4.22
N VAL A 749 10.89 7.22 -3.58
CA VAL A 749 10.70 5.88 -4.16
C VAL A 749 9.43 5.73 -5.00
N GLY A 750 8.66 6.80 -5.22
CA GLY A 750 7.45 6.74 -6.04
C GLY A 750 6.20 6.15 -5.38
N CYS A 751 6.19 5.80 -4.09
CA CYS A 751 5.13 5.01 -3.44
C CYS A 751 3.69 5.59 -3.39
N GLN A 752 3.43 6.80 -3.92
CA GLN A 752 2.13 7.48 -3.97
C GLN A 752 1.43 7.75 -2.61
N ALA A 753 2.03 7.40 -1.47
CA ALA A 753 1.44 7.63 -0.16
C ALA A 753 1.14 9.12 0.11
N CYS A 754 2.01 10.01 -0.38
CA CYS A 754 1.84 11.47 -0.26
C CYS A 754 0.64 12.01 -1.05
N VAL A 755 0.26 11.38 -2.17
CA VAL A 755 -0.93 11.74 -2.95
C VAL A 755 -2.18 11.43 -2.13
N VAL A 756 -2.32 10.19 -1.67
CA VAL A 756 -3.49 9.77 -0.87
C VAL A 756 -3.58 10.56 0.43
N ALA A 757 -2.47 10.77 1.14
CA ALA A 757 -2.47 11.57 2.37
C ALA A 757 -2.94 13.01 2.14
N CYS A 758 -2.55 13.62 1.00
CA CYS A 758 -3.01 14.94 0.61
C CYS A 758 -4.51 14.96 0.30
N GLN A 759 -5.02 13.93 -0.38
CA GLN A 759 -6.45 13.80 -0.66
C GLN A 759 -7.28 13.69 0.62
N VAL A 760 -6.86 12.82 1.55
CA VAL A 760 -7.54 12.61 2.85
C VAL A 760 -7.53 13.89 3.67
N GLU A 761 -6.36 14.50 3.86
CA GLU A 761 -6.20 15.67 4.74
C GLU A 761 -6.98 16.88 4.24
N ASN A 762 -7.02 17.08 2.92
CA ASN A 762 -7.53 18.31 2.33
C ASN A 762 -8.88 18.10 1.63
N ASN A 763 -9.66 17.08 2.00
CA ASN A 763 -11.01 16.84 1.47
C ASN A 763 -11.08 16.85 -0.06
N VAL A 764 -10.06 16.32 -0.73
CA VAL A 764 -10.00 16.33 -2.20
C VAL A 764 -10.98 15.28 -2.73
N ALA A 765 -11.84 15.71 -3.65
CA ALA A 765 -12.94 14.89 -4.15
C ALA A 765 -12.46 13.75 -5.06
N VAL A 766 -13.22 12.66 -5.06
CA VAL A 766 -13.07 11.58 -6.03
C VAL A 766 -13.90 11.89 -7.28
N VAL A 767 -13.29 11.80 -8.47
CA VAL A 767 -13.93 12.20 -9.74
C VAL A 767 -14.43 11.03 -10.59
N GLY A 768 -13.83 9.85 -10.44
CA GLY A 768 -14.19 8.65 -11.20
C GLY A 768 -13.49 8.53 -12.56
N ARG A 769 -13.61 7.35 -13.16
CA ARG A 769 -12.82 6.94 -14.33
C ARG A 769 -12.95 7.88 -15.53
N ALA A 770 -14.18 8.21 -15.92
CA ALA A 770 -14.41 8.98 -17.14
C ALA A 770 -13.80 10.39 -17.07
N GLN A 771 -13.90 11.04 -15.91
CA GLN A 771 -13.35 12.39 -15.69
C GLN A 771 -11.84 12.34 -15.51
N ALA A 772 -11.31 11.32 -14.83
CA ALA A 772 -9.89 11.07 -14.74
C ALA A 772 -9.25 10.86 -16.13
N ALA A 773 -9.85 10.03 -16.98
CA ALA A 773 -9.39 9.79 -18.36
C ALA A 773 -9.41 11.05 -19.24
N TYR A 774 -10.34 11.98 -18.98
CA TYR A 774 -10.38 13.28 -19.66
C TYR A 774 -9.30 14.26 -19.16
N GLY A 775 -8.54 13.91 -18.14
CA GLY A 775 -7.53 14.80 -17.53
C GLY A 775 -8.09 15.74 -16.45
N ARG A 776 -9.25 15.41 -15.86
CA ARG A 776 -9.90 16.19 -14.79
C ARG A 776 -9.74 15.57 -13.41
N GLY A 777 -8.71 14.75 -13.22
CA GLY A 777 -8.37 14.18 -11.91
C GLY A 777 -8.09 15.27 -10.87
N MET A 778 -8.63 15.11 -9.67
CA MET A 778 -8.44 16.06 -8.56
C MET A 778 -7.29 15.56 -7.67
N HIS A 779 -6.06 15.87 -8.07
CA HIS A 779 -4.85 15.60 -7.30
C HIS A 779 -4.04 16.89 -7.12
N TRP A 780 -3.86 17.33 -5.88
CA TRP A 780 -3.10 18.55 -5.53
C TRP A 780 -1.59 18.35 -5.55
N LEU A 781 -1.17 17.12 -5.29
CA LEU A 781 0.16 16.60 -5.45
C LEU A 781 0.04 15.40 -6.40
N ARG A 782 0.93 15.32 -7.37
CA ARG A 782 1.08 14.15 -8.24
C ARG A 782 2.53 13.71 -8.21
N VAL A 783 2.78 12.40 -8.25
CA VAL A 783 4.13 11.88 -8.41
C VAL A 783 4.30 11.49 -9.87
N GLU A 784 5.10 12.26 -10.58
CA GLU A 784 5.44 12.05 -11.98
C GLU A 784 6.57 11.03 -12.08
N ARG A 785 6.46 10.10 -13.03
CA ARG A 785 7.52 9.15 -13.36
C ARG A 785 8.16 9.58 -14.67
N TRP A 786 9.45 9.87 -14.65
CA TRP A 786 10.25 10.16 -15.84
C TRP A 786 11.20 9.00 -16.12
N ALA A 787 11.25 8.53 -17.37
CA ALA A 787 12.02 7.38 -17.80
C ALA A 787 13.04 7.81 -18.86
N GLU A 788 14.28 8.04 -18.44
CA GLU A 788 15.34 8.58 -19.30
C GLU A 788 16.29 7.47 -19.78
N GLY A 789 16.94 7.68 -20.92
CA GLY A 789 17.90 6.74 -21.50
C GLY A 789 17.27 5.70 -22.43
N LYS A 790 17.84 4.49 -22.47
CA LYS A 790 17.38 3.42 -23.38
C LYS A 790 16.01 2.92 -22.95
N ALA A 791 15.08 2.77 -23.90
CA ALA A 791 13.70 2.38 -23.60
C ALA A 791 13.59 1.01 -22.89
N GLU A 792 14.48 0.06 -23.22
CA GLU A 792 14.47 -1.28 -22.61
C GLU A 792 15.12 -1.30 -21.23
N HIS A 793 15.95 -0.30 -20.89
CA HIS A 793 16.64 -0.14 -19.61
C HIS A 793 16.67 1.34 -19.17
N PRO A 794 15.49 1.94 -18.89
CA PRO A 794 15.42 3.34 -18.57
C PRO A 794 15.82 3.60 -17.12
N THR A 795 16.44 4.75 -16.88
CA THR A 795 16.64 5.32 -15.55
C THR A 795 15.36 6.02 -15.13
N ASN A 796 14.74 5.58 -14.02
CA ASN A 796 13.51 6.16 -13.54
C ASN A 796 13.75 7.24 -12.48
N LEU A 797 13.07 8.37 -12.64
CA LEU A 797 13.05 9.48 -11.70
C LEU A 797 11.61 9.73 -11.25
N PHE A 798 11.41 9.80 -9.93
CA PHE A 798 10.10 10.08 -9.35
C PHE A 798 10.06 11.51 -8.80
N LEU A 799 9.24 12.37 -9.41
CA LEU A 799 9.16 13.79 -9.07
C LEU A 799 7.79 14.12 -8.46
N PRO A 800 7.70 14.36 -7.14
CA PRO A 800 6.49 14.91 -6.53
C PRO A 800 6.26 16.36 -6.99
N MET A 801 5.28 16.56 -7.86
CA MET A 801 4.89 17.87 -8.38
C MET A 801 3.62 18.37 -7.69
N LEU A 802 3.73 19.55 -7.04
CA LEU A 802 2.63 20.23 -6.33
C LEU A 802 2.71 21.75 -6.57
N CYS A 803 1.82 22.52 -5.95
CA CYS A 803 1.97 23.98 -5.97
C CYS A 803 3.34 24.39 -5.41
N GLN A 804 4.08 25.15 -6.20
CA GLN A 804 5.43 25.60 -5.85
C GLN A 804 5.44 26.82 -4.92
N HIS A 805 4.26 27.40 -4.63
CA HIS A 805 4.10 28.62 -3.83
C HIS A 805 5.11 29.71 -4.26
N CYS A 806 5.13 29.96 -5.58
CA CYS A 806 5.99 30.93 -6.24
C CYS A 806 5.91 32.30 -5.57
N GLU A 807 7.06 32.95 -5.39
CA GLU A 807 7.10 34.36 -5.01
C GLU A 807 6.60 35.21 -6.17
N VAL A 808 7.18 35.06 -7.37
CA VAL A 808 6.68 35.70 -8.58
C VAL A 808 5.65 34.78 -9.22
N ALA A 809 4.47 34.70 -8.60
CA ALA A 809 3.43 33.75 -8.99
C ALA A 809 2.62 34.23 -10.21
N PRO A 810 2.76 33.63 -11.41
CA PRO A 810 2.01 34.06 -12.59
C PRO A 810 0.51 33.81 -12.47
N CYS A 811 0.10 32.89 -11.58
CA CYS A 811 -1.29 32.54 -11.35
C CYS A 811 -2.09 33.55 -10.49
N GLU A 812 -1.42 34.50 -9.82
CA GLU A 812 -2.05 35.55 -8.99
C GLU A 812 -2.60 36.73 -9.80
N PRO A 813 -1.81 37.46 -10.61
CA PRO A 813 -2.28 38.68 -11.29
C PRO A 813 -3.36 38.41 -12.34
N VAL A 814 -3.48 37.17 -12.82
CA VAL A 814 -4.52 36.76 -13.78
C VAL A 814 -5.87 36.45 -13.13
N CYS A 815 -5.98 36.53 -11.79
CA CYS A 815 -7.24 36.31 -11.09
C CYS A 815 -8.01 37.65 -10.95
N PRO A 816 -9.12 37.85 -11.70
CA PRO A 816 -9.81 39.14 -11.73
C PRO A 816 -10.51 39.50 -10.41
N VAL A 817 -10.66 38.53 -9.50
CA VAL A 817 -11.38 38.65 -8.23
C VAL A 817 -10.49 38.48 -7.01
N PHE A 818 -9.16 38.38 -7.22
CA PHE A 818 -8.16 38.19 -6.15
C PHE A 818 -8.42 36.96 -5.25
N ALA A 819 -8.97 35.89 -5.84
CA ALA A 819 -9.15 34.62 -5.13
C ALA A 819 -7.82 33.88 -4.91
N ALA A 820 -6.81 34.15 -5.75
CA ALA A 820 -5.44 33.72 -5.54
C ALA A 820 -4.58 34.95 -5.24
N TYR A 821 -3.86 34.92 -4.12
CA TYR A 821 -2.98 36.00 -3.69
C TYR A 821 -1.86 35.46 -2.78
N ARG A 822 -0.78 36.22 -2.61
CA ARG A 822 0.33 35.88 -1.73
C ARG A 822 0.13 36.43 -0.31
N THR A 823 0.36 35.61 0.71
CA THR A 823 0.35 36.05 2.12
C THR A 823 1.67 36.70 2.53
N GLU A 824 1.67 37.41 3.66
CA GLU A 824 2.88 37.97 4.28
C GLU A 824 3.93 36.93 4.72
N GLU A 825 3.54 35.66 4.79
CA GLU A 825 4.43 34.52 5.11
C GLU A 825 4.92 33.80 3.86
N GLY A 826 4.60 34.34 2.68
CA GLY A 826 5.07 33.84 1.40
C GLY A 826 4.30 32.64 0.86
N LEU A 827 3.13 32.33 1.40
CA LEU A 827 2.26 31.29 0.86
C LEU A 827 1.39 31.89 -0.26
N ASN A 828 1.32 31.23 -1.40
CA ASN A 828 0.22 31.46 -2.33
C ASN A 828 -1.07 30.91 -1.71
N ALA A 829 -2.02 31.77 -1.34
CA ALA A 829 -3.32 31.41 -0.81
C ALA A 829 -4.34 31.18 -1.94
N GLN A 830 -5.29 30.27 -1.71
CA GLN A 830 -6.46 30.08 -2.57
C GLN A 830 -7.71 30.23 -1.72
N VAL A 831 -8.45 31.31 -1.94
CA VAL A 831 -9.71 31.60 -1.27
C VAL A 831 -10.83 31.01 -2.11
N TYR A 832 -11.36 29.87 -1.68
CA TYR A 832 -12.28 29.06 -2.47
C TYR A 832 -13.59 29.79 -2.81
N ASN A 833 -14.21 30.43 -1.81
CA ASN A 833 -15.50 31.15 -1.95
C ASN A 833 -15.40 32.45 -2.78
N ARG A 834 -14.18 32.97 -3.02
CA ARG A 834 -13.97 34.12 -3.90
C ARG A 834 -13.77 33.73 -5.35
N CYS A 835 -13.46 32.46 -5.63
CA CYS A 835 -13.19 31.97 -6.98
C CYS A 835 -14.48 31.94 -7.81
N VAL A 836 -14.51 32.71 -8.90
CA VAL A 836 -15.64 32.72 -9.86
C VAL A 836 -15.43 31.78 -11.06
N GLY A 837 -14.41 30.92 -11.00
CA GLY A 837 -14.22 29.85 -11.99
C GLY A 837 -13.75 30.26 -13.39
N THR A 838 -13.06 31.39 -13.54
CA THR A 838 -12.49 31.79 -14.85
C THR A 838 -11.43 30.84 -15.38
N ARG A 839 -10.82 30.04 -14.49
CA ARG A 839 -9.76 29.03 -14.76
C ARG A 839 -8.42 29.58 -15.27
N TYR A 840 -8.29 30.87 -15.53
CA TYR A 840 -7.06 31.44 -16.11
C TYR A 840 -5.81 31.22 -15.22
N CYS A 841 -5.98 31.25 -13.88
CA CYS A 841 -4.89 30.92 -12.95
C CYS A 841 -4.32 29.50 -13.12
N GLY A 842 -5.09 28.56 -13.68
CA GLY A 842 -4.61 27.21 -14.02
C GLY A 842 -3.84 27.16 -15.34
N ASN A 843 -4.22 28.00 -16.31
CA ASN A 843 -3.49 28.11 -17.59
C ASN A 843 -2.15 28.82 -17.40
N ASN A 844 -2.11 29.89 -16.60
CA ASN A 844 -0.88 30.67 -16.39
C ASN A 844 0.07 30.04 -15.36
N CYS A 845 -0.31 28.91 -14.75
CA CYS A 845 0.57 28.18 -13.85
C CYS A 845 1.46 27.23 -14.67
N PRO A 846 2.78 27.45 -14.75
CA PRO A 846 3.66 26.66 -15.62
C PRO A 846 3.72 25.18 -15.21
N TYR A 847 3.46 24.89 -13.93
CA TYR A 847 3.44 23.53 -13.39
C TYR A 847 2.10 22.81 -13.59
N HIS A 848 1.04 23.50 -14.03
CA HIS A 848 -0.33 22.99 -14.13
C HIS A 848 -0.77 22.21 -12.87
N VAL A 849 -0.62 22.82 -11.70
CA VAL A 849 -0.92 22.24 -10.35
C VAL A 849 -2.16 22.83 -9.70
N ARG A 850 -2.88 23.71 -10.42
CA ARG A 850 -4.24 24.13 -10.05
C ARG A 850 -5.24 23.12 -10.61
N ARG A 851 -6.22 22.73 -9.81
CA ARG A 851 -7.24 21.74 -10.17
C ARG A 851 -8.62 22.38 -10.09
N PHE A 852 -9.44 22.17 -11.11
CA PHE A 852 -10.73 22.82 -11.22
C PHE A 852 -11.87 21.85 -10.90
N ASN A 853 -12.79 22.26 -10.04
CA ASN A 853 -14.03 21.51 -9.81
C ASN A 853 -15.00 21.72 -10.97
N TRP A 854 -14.99 20.78 -11.91
CA TRP A 854 -15.86 20.79 -13.08
C TRP A 854 -17.31 20.46 -12.77
N PHE A 855 -17.55 19.73 -11.69
CA PHE A 855 -18.85 19.26 -11.25
C PHE A 855 -19.01 19.47 -9.76
N GLN A 856 -20.25 19.37 -9.28
CA GLN A 856 -20.49 19.15 -7.86
C GLN A 856 -20.23 17.66 -7.59
N TRP A 857 -19.08 17.35 -7.02
CA TRP A 857 -18.73 15.97 -6.69
C TRP A 857 -19.55 15.51 -5.49
N GLU A 858 -20.31 14.44 -5.68
CA GLU A 858 -21.14 13.87 -4.64
C GLU A 858 -20.29 12.98 -3.73
N ILE A 859 -20.46 13.09 -2.41
CA ILE A 859 -19.81 12.25 -1.41
C ILE A 859 -20.89 11.33 -0.82
N PRO A 860 -20.87 10.01 -1.11
CA PRO A 860 -21.95 9.12 -0.70
C PRO A 860 -21.94 8.87 0.80
N THR A 861 -23.12 8.82 1.42
CA THR A 861 -23.27 8.50 2.83
C THR A 861 -22.77 7.10 3.18
N PRO A 862 -21.98 6.92 4.26
CA PRO A 862 -21.55 7.91 5.27
C PRO A 862 -20.13 8.49 5.07
N LEU A 863 -19.58 8.53 3.85
CA LEU A 863 -18.20 8.99 3.61
C LEU A 863 -17.98 10.47 3.96
N GLU A 864 -19.02 11.30 4.03
CA GLU A 864 -18.96 12.69 4.50
C GLU A 864 -18.45 12.80 5.95
N VAL A 865 -18.62 11.75 6.76
CA VAL A 865 -18.15 11.69 8.14
C VAL A 865 -16.61 11.67 8.22
N GLN A 866 -15.91 11.28 7.16
CA GLN A 866 -14.44 11.26 7.16
C GLN A 866 -13.82 12.65 6.93
N LEU A 867 -14.61 13.65 6.53
CA LEU A 867 -14.09 14.93 6.06
C LEU A 867 -13.43 15.71 7.20
N ASN A 868 -12.26 16.28 6.92
CA ASN A 868 -11.54 17.15 7.83
C ASN A 868 -12.35 18.44 8.06
N PRO A 869 -12.80 18.73 9.30
CA PRO A 869 -13.64 19.90 9.56
C PRO A 869 -12.89 21.22 9.40
N ASP A 870 -11.55 21.20 9.42
CA ASP A 870 -10.73 22.41 9.34
C ASP A 870 -10.42 22.83 7.89
N VAL A 871 -10.93 22.08 6.90
CA VAL A 871 -10.71 22.35 5.47
C VAL A 871 -12.05 22.45 4.75
N THR A 872 -12.29 23.55 4.06
CA THR A 872 -13.49 23.75 3.23
C THR A 872 -13.68 22.60 2.25
N VAL A 873 -14.89 22.04 2.16
CA VAL A 873 -15.29 21.14 1.06
C VAL A 873 -15.71 22.01 -0.11
N ARG A 874 -15.08 21.83 -1.28
CA ARG A 874 -15.28 22.75 -2.41
C ARG A 874 -16.50 22.35 -3.23
N GLN A 875 -17.13 23.36 -3.80
CA GLN A 875 -18.25 23.21 -4.72
C GLN A 875 -17.79 23.27 -6.17
N LEU A 876 -18.72 23.02 -7.09
CA LEU A 876 -18.60 23.30 -8.51
C LEU A 876 -18.00 24.71 -8.77
N GLY A 877 -17.17 24.82 -9.80
CA GLY A 877 -16.73 26.12 -10.34
C GLY A 877 -15.54 26.75 -9.62
N VAL A 878 -14.90 26.03 -8.69
CA VAL A 878 -13.81 26.56 -7.87
C VAL A 878 -12.47 25.91 -8.22
N MET A 879 -11.41 26.73 -8.26
CA MET A 879 -10.03 26.26 -8.36
C MET A 879 -9.46 25.84 -7.00
N GLU A 880 -8.70 24.77 -7.01
CA GLU A 880 -7.97 24.20 -5.89
C GLU A 880 -6.49 24.07 -6.21
N LYS A 881 -5.68 23.90 -5.17
CA LYS A 881 -4.25 23.61 -5.26
C LYS A 881 -3.74 23.15 -3.90
N CYS A 882 -2.53 22.59 -3.87
CA CYS A 882 -1.79 22.43 -2.62
C CYS A 882 -1.68 23.78 -1.89
N THR A 883 -1.98 23.79 -0.60
CA THR A 883 -1.96 24.97 0.29
C THR A 883 -0.83 24.93 1.31
N MET A 884 0.13 24.01 1.16
CA MET A 884 1.09 23.63 2.22
C MET A 884 0.41 23.20 3.53
N CYS A 885 -0.77 22.57 3.42
CA CYS A 885 -1.61 22.20 4.57
C CYS A 885 -1.83 23.39 5.52
N LEU A 886 -2.32 24.52 4.99
CA LEU A 886 -2.53 25.78 5.73
C LEU A 886 -3.21 25.58 7.09
N GLN A 887 -4.20 24.68 7.17
CA GLN A 887 -4.90 24.32 8.41
C GLN A 887 -3.95 23.81 9.50
N ARG A 888 -2.89 23.07 9.13
CA ARG A 888 -1.85 22.60 10.07
C ARG A 888 -0.87 23.71 10.44
N ILE A 889 -0.59 24.62 9.49
CA ILE A 889 0.23 25.81 9.78
C ILE A 889 -0.46 26.69 10.83
N ILE A 890 -1.77 26.94 10.65
CA ILE A 890 -2.58 27.71 11.60
C ILE A 890 -2.56 27.02 12.98
N ALA A 891 -2.88 25.72 13.03
CA ALA A 891 -2.90 24.96 14.28
C ALA A 891 -1.55 24.97 15.01
N GLY A 892 -0.43 24.77 14.29
CA GLY A 892 0.91 24.81 14.89
C GLY A 892 1.32 26.20 15.38
N LYS A 893 0.92 27.26 14.67
CA LYS A 893 1.11 28.65 15.12
C LYS A 893 0.29 28.97 16.35
N ASP A 894 -0.96 28.53 16.39
CA ASP A 894 -1.85 28.71 17.55
C ASP A 894 -1.26 28.01 18.78
N HIS A 895 -0.81 26.76 18.63
CA HIS A 895 -0.15 26.03 19.71
C HIS A 895 1.12 26.73 20.22
N ALA A 896 1.99 27.19 19.32
CA ALA A 896 3.20 27.93 19.70
C ALA A 896 2.85 29.26 20.42
N ARG A 897 1.82 29.98 19.95
CA ARG A 897 1.32 31.20 20.61
C ARG A 897 0.80 30.92 22.01
N ASP A 898 0.02 29.85 22.18
CA ASP A 898 -0.54 29.46 23.48
C ASP A 898 0.58 29.08 24.47
N GLU A 899 1.67 28.48 23.97
CA GLU A 899 2.91 28.22 24.71
C GLU A 899 3.84 29.44 24.83
N LYS A 900 3.44 30.61 24.32
CA LYS A 900 4.19 31.88 24.34
C LYS A 900 5.59 31.77 23.73
N ARG A 901 5.72 30.99 22.65
CA ARG A 901 6.97 30.81 21.90
C ARG A 901 6.76 30.96 20.40
N THR A 902 7.84 31.03 19.65
CA THR A 902 7.78 30.91 18.19
C THR A 902 7.61 29.45 17.77
N VAL A 903 7.15 29.26 16.54
CA VAL A 903 7.13 27.95 15.90
C VAL A 903 8.57 27.44 15.75
N LYS A 904 8.79 26.19 16.11
CA LYS A 904 10.05 25.45 16.00
C LYS A 904 9.94 24.41 14.88
N ASP A 905 11.09 23.97 14.36
CA ASP A 905 11.13 22.85 13.43
C ASP A 905 10.46 21.60 14.04
N GLY A 906 9.64 20.92 13.24
CA GLY A 906 8.83 19.78 13.68
C GLY A 906 7.48 20.08 14.34
N ASP A 907 7.19 21.33 14.75
CA ASP A 907 5.85 21.69 15.28
C ASP A 907 4.75 21.53 14.21
N ILE A 908 5.10 21.73 12.94
CA ILE A 908 4.18 21.64 11.80
C ILE A 908 4.71 20.59 10.84
N LEU A 909 3.98 19.49 10.71
CA LEU A 909 4.22 18.48 9.69
C LEU A 909 3.05 18.47 8.69
N THR A 910 3.36 18.70 7.41
CA THR A 910 2.35 18.58 6.35
C THR A 910 1.97 17.12 6.15
N ALA A 911 0.75 16.85 5.65
CA ALA A 911 0.29 15.47 5.46
C ALA A 911 1.18 14.66 4.48
N CYS A 912 1.72 15.30 3.45
CA CYS A 912 2.63 14.65 2.50
C CYS A 912 4.02 14.36 3.10
N GLN A 913 4.52 15.23 3.99
CA GLN A 913 5.76 15.00 4.76
C GLN A 913 5.59 13.87 5.76
N GLN A 914 4.55 13.93 6.60
CA GLN A 914 4.36 13.00 7.72
C GLN A 914 4.16 11.56 7.23
N THR A 915 3.42 11.36 6.14
CA THR A 915 3.15 10.02 5.62
C THR A 915 4.36 9.38 4.93
N CYS A 916 5.36 10.16 4.49
CA CYS A 916 6.42 9.70 3.58
C CYS A 916 7.40 8.75 4.28
N PRO A 917 7.48 7.45 3.91
CA PRO A 917 8.33 6.48 4.60
C PRO A 917 9.83 6.76 4.47
N THR A 918 10.24 7.37 3.35
CA THR A 918 11.64 7.71 3.06
C THR A 918 12.03 9.09 3.55
N ARG A 919 11.06 9.88 4.07
CA ARG A 919 11.24 11.29 4.46
C ARG A 919 11.78 12.17 3.34
N ALA A 920 11.36 11.91 2.11
CA ALA A 920 11.75 12.69 0.93
C ALA A 920 11.26 14.14 0.98
N ILE A 921 10.12 14.40 1.64
CA ILE A 921 9.51 15.74 1.73
C ILE A 921 9.82 16.32 3.10
N THR A 922 10.40 17.52 3.15
CA THR A 922 10.65 18.28 4.39
C THR A 922 10.05 19.67 4.27
N PHE A 923 9.15 20.05 5.18
CA PHE A 923 8.53 21.36 5.23
C PHE A 923 8.93 22.10 6.51
N GLY A 924 9.05 23.42 6.45
CA GLY A 924 9.35 24.23 7.62
C GLY A 924 9.56 25.72 7.29
N ASN A 925 10.08 26.45 8.27
CA ASN A 925 10.38 27.87 8.13
C ASN A 925 11.80 28.08 7.55
N LEU A 926 11.90 28.64 6.35
CA LEU A 926 13.18 28.93 5.68
C LEU A 926 14.03 30.00 6.40
N LYS A 927 13.42 30.82 7.27
CA LYS A 927 14.14 31.80 8.10
C LYS A 927 14.73 31.19 9.38
N ASP A 928 14.35 29.97 9.74
CA ASP A 928 14.92 29.25 10.88
C ASP A 928 16.15 28.47 10.40
N GLU A 929 17.34 29.08 10.48
CA GLU A 929 18.57 28.51 9.90
C GLU A 929 18.93 27.09 10.40
N PRO A 930 18.70 26.74 11.68
CA PRO A 930 18.92 25.39 12.17
C PRO A 930 17.95 24.34 11.62
N SER A 931 16.80 24.74 11.05
CA SER A 931 15.74 23.83 10.60
C SER A 931 16.22 22.88 9.50
N ALA A 932 15.61 21.70 9.43
CA ALA A 932 15.94 20.71 8.40
C ALA A 932 15.73 21.26 6.99
N VAL A 933 14.65 22.00 6.74
CA VAL A 933 14.37 22.57 5.41
C VAL A 933 15.40 23.62 5.02
N ALA A 934 15.82 24.51 5.94
CA ALA A 934 16.80 25.56 5.65
C ALA A 934 18.16 24.98 5.25
N LYS A 935 18.55 23.85 5.85
CA LYS A 935 19.76 23.10 5.47
C LYS A 935 19.63 22.48 4.07
N LEU A 936 18.49 21.85 3.78
CA LEU A 936 18.27 21.18 2.50
C LEU A 936 18.19 22.16 1.33
N VAL A 937 17.56 23.34 1.47
CA VAL A 937 17.51 24.33 0.37
C VAL A 937 18.88 24.94 0.05
N ARG A 938 19.85 24.84 0.97
CA ARG A 938 21.25 25.25 0.77
C ARG A 938 22.15 24.10 0.30
N SER A 939 21.61 22.90 0.12
CA SER A 939 22.35 21.75 -0.39
C SER A 939 22.96 22.06 -1.77
N PRO A 940 24.18 21.57 -2.08
CA PRO A 940 24.74 21.67 -3.43
C PRO A 940 23.89 20.98 -4.50
N ARG A 941 23.09 19.97 -4.10
CA ARG A 941 22.14 19.28 -4.98
C ARG A 941 20.86 20.08 -5.24
N ALA A 942 20.67 21.23 -4.61
CA ALA A 942 19.42 22.00 -4.67
C ALA A 942 19.20 22.62 -6.05
N TYR A 943 17.98 22.52 -6.57
CA TYR A 943 17.55 23.17 -7.80
C TYR A 943 16.05 23.52 -7.76
N HIS A 944 15.62 24.40 -8.65
CA HIS A 944 14.23 24.75 -8.86
C HIS A 944 13.74 24.21 -10.20
N VAL A 945 12.54 23.61 -10.22
CA VAL A 945 11.95 23.14 -11.48
C VAL A 945 11.47 24.35 -12.28
N LEU A 946 11.84 24.42 -13.56
CA LEU A 946 11.57 25.56 -14.46
C LEU A 946 12.14 26.88 -13.91
N GLU A 947 13.37 26.86 -13.42
CA GLU A 947 14.06 28.03 -12.86
C GLU A 947 14.16 29.17 -13.87
N GLU A 948 14.35 28.83 -15.15
CA GLU A 948 14.45 29.74 -16.29
C GLU A 948 13.19 30.61 -16.50
N VAL A 949 12.03 30.21 -15.96
CA VAL A 949 10.79 31.00 -16.00
C VAL A 949 10.82 32.15 -15.00
N GLY A 950 11.71 32.11 -14.00
CA GLY A 950 11.88 33.18 -13.02
C GLY A 950 10.74 33.29 -12.00
N THR A 951 10.01 32.21 -11.71
CA THR A 951 8.87 32.23 -10.76
C THR A 951 9.28 32.31 -9.28
N ARG A 952 10.57 32.10 -8.97
CA ARG A 952 11.14 32.08 -7.60
C ARG A 952 10.32 31.18 -6.65
N PRO A 953 10.29 29.86 -6.86
CA PRO A 953 9.47 28.93 -6.10
C PRO A 953 9.93 28.80 -4.62
N SER A 954 8.97 28.52 -3.73
CA SER A 954 9.25 28.20 -2.31
C SER A 954 9.51 26.70 -2.08
N VAL A 955 9.44 25.90 -3.14
CA VAL A 955 9.75 24.47 -3.13
C VAL A 955 11.09 24.28 -3.84
N THR A 956 12.01 23.62 -3.16
CA THR A 956 13.34 23.29 -3.69
C THR A 956 13.47 21.78 -3.82
N TYR A 957 13.99 21.32 -4.93
CA TYR A 957 14.23 19.90 -5.18
C TYR A 957 15.71 19.59 -4.99
N LEU A 958 16.03 18.37 -4.56
CA LEU A 958 17.41 17.86 -4.59
C LEU A 958 17.54 16.84 -5.71
N ARG A 959 18.59 16.99 -6.54
CA ARG A 959 18.89 16.07 -7.65
C ARG A 959 19.02 14.62 -7.16
N LYS A 960 18.50 13.66 -7.94
CA LYS A 960 18.75 12.23 -7.70
C LYS A 960 20.25 11.94 -7.88
N VAL A 961 20.81 11.09 -7.05
CA VAL A 961 22.20 10.65 -7.19
C VAL A 961 22.21 9.28 -7.85
N VAL A 962 22.68 9.23 -9.09
CA VAL A 962 22.84 7.99 -9.86
C VAL A 962 24.27 7.49 -9.73
N ARG A 963 24.46 6.18 -9.93
CA ARG A 963 25.77 5.53 -9.88
C ARG A 963 26.06 5.02 -11.28
N GLU A 964 27.07 5.58 -11.96
CA GLU A 964 27.53 5.00 -13.22
C GLU A 964 28.16 3.63 -12.96
N HIS A 965 27.72 2.62 -13.72
CA HIS A 965 28.38 1.31 -13.77
C HIS A 965 29.42 1.38 -14.89
N ALA A 966 30.70 1.31 -14.49
CA ALA A 966 31.85 1.28 -15.39
C ALA A 966 31.99 -0.09 -16.07
#